data_AF-A0A955JEW5-F1
#
_entry.id   AF-A0A955JEW5-F1
#
_cell.length_a   1.000
_cell.length_b   1.000
_cell.length_c   1.000
_cell.angle_alpha   90.00
_cell.angle_beta   90.00
_cell.angle_gamma   90.00
#
_symmetry.space_group_name_H-M   'P 1'
#
loop_
_entity.id
_entity.type
_entity.pdbx_description
1 polymer ?
#
loop_
_entity_poly.entity_id
_entity_poly.type
_entity_poly.pdbx_seq_one_letter_code
_entity_poly.pdbx_strand_id
1 'polypeptide(L)'
;DPNRPVLRGSAQNPDVFFQAREAVNSYYDAVPGIVQDAMDALRDRCGRAYSLFDYVGDPDAERVVLMMGSGCGAAEETVQHLMAAGEKVGLLKVRLYRPWSTGALLRALPESARRIAVLDRTKEPGSGGEPLYLDVVAALAEGARPAQVIGGRFGLSSKEFTPGMVKAVFDELKSDEPRRHFTIGIRDDVTNLSLPWKEITTTAPGVKQAVFFGLGSDGTVGANKNSIKIIGEHTPLFAQGYFVYDSKKSGSTTVSHLRFGPQPINSTYLVSNADFVACHQFSLMDNLDVFAPAREGATFLLNSPFPPDEVWDRLSREAQDSIIAKRLRFFVVDGHSVANEVGLKNRINTVMQTCFFALADILPRDEAIERIKGTIRKTWGNRGESIVRKNIAAVDLALDALHEVKIPNSAGATRTRSAPVPETAPDFVQRVTAMIIAGKGDLLPVSAMPIDGTFPTSTSRFERRSIANEIPVWDPEICIECALCALVCPHAAIRMKVLSSEDLASAPEGFATRAWNGREYENGGSLMTIQVAPDDCTGCNVCAEVCPAQSKEVAKHKALDMRPKHDHLERQRRDWDHFLTIPEPDRTKVNVASIKGSQMLEPLFEFSGACAGCGETPYLKLLTQLFGDRLVVANATGCSSIYGGNLPTTPWTTNENGQGPAWANSLFEDNAEFGLGMRLAVDQQRQFATVALRQMAGELGADLVKAVIDAPQDNEEQVNQQRERVCQIREHLKQVTTAEARLLESTIDALVDRSVWIIGGDGWAYDIG
;
A
#
# COMPACT_ATOMS: atom_id res chain seq x y z
N ASP A 1 -2.50 45.17 19.78
CA ASP A 1 -3.02 46.47 19.33
C ASP A 1 -1.92 47.51 19.53
N PRO A 2 -1.42 48.17 18.46
CA PRO A 2 -0.42 49.24 18.59
C PRO A 2 -0.89 50.43 19.43
N ASN A 3 -2.20 50.66 19.55
CA ASN A 3 -2.76 51.71 20.43
C ASN A 3 -2.85 51.27 21.90
N ARG A 4 -2.63 49.98 22.18
CA ARG A 4 -2.59 49.37 23.52
C ARG A 4 -1.48 48.32 23.57
N PRO A 5 -0.20 48.72 23.39
CA PRO A 5 0.88 47.77 23.23
C PRO A 5 1.11 47.02 24.54
N VAL A 6 1.37 45.72 24.43
CA VAL A 6 1.77 44.84 25.52
C VAL A 6 2.91 43.95 25.05
N LEU A 7 3.82 43.59 25.95
CA LEU A 7 4.88 42.62 25.68
C LEU A 7 4.37 41.20 25.96
N ARG A 8 4.64 40.25 25.06
CA ARG A 8 4.36 38.81 25.23
C ARG A 8 5.57 38.02 24.72
N GLY A 9 5.84 36.86 25.30
CA GLY A 9 7.02 36.04 24.96
C GLY A 9 8.33 36.58 25.53
N SER A 10 8.30 37.21 26.71
CA SER A 10 9.50 37.68 27.41
C SER A 10 10.40 36.51 27.82
N ALA A 11 11.72 36.73 27.82
CA ALA A 11 12.64 35.88 28.56
C ALA A 11 12.51 36.14 30.08
N GLN A 12 12.54 35.09 30.89
CA GLN A 12 12.36 35.18 32.34
C GLN A 12 13.46 34.36 33.03
N ASN A 13 13.97 34.88 34.15
CA ASN A 13 14.92 34.17 35.00
C ASN A 13 14.20 33.20 35.96
N PRO A 14 14.94 32.32 36.66
CA PRO A 14 14.35 31.37 37.62
C PRO A 14 13.60 32.02 38.79
N ASP A 15 13.85 33.29 39.09
CA ASP A 15 13.23 34.05 40.16
C ASP A 15 11.73 34.29 39.98
N VAL A 16 11.23 34.29 38.73
CA VAL A 16 9.81 34.52 38.41
C VAL A 16 9.18 33.49 37.47
N PHE A 17 9.98 32.71 36.73
CA PHE A 17 9.45 31.79 35.71
C PHE A 17 8.50 30.74 36.30
N PHE A 18 8.80 30.20 37.49
CA PHE A 18 7.96 29.18 38.11
C PHE A 18 6.60 29.76 38.52
N GLN A 19 6.58 30.91 39.19
CA GLN A 19 5.36 31.61 39.58
C GLN A 19 4.51 31.97 38.35
N ALA A 20 5.15 32.42 37.27
CA ALA A 20 4.47 32.72 36.01
C ALA A 20 3.85 31.46 35.37
N ARG A 21 4.48 30.29 35.52
CA ARG A 21 3.96 29.04 35.00
C ARG A 21 2.77 28.50 35.79
N GLU A 22 2.74 28.69 37.11
CA GLU A 22 1.61 28.31 37.97
C GLU A 22 0.43 29.30 37.91
N ALA A 23 0.68 30.55 37.47
CA ALA A 23 -0.36 31.58 37.39
C ALA A 23 -1.51 31.25 36.43
N VAL A 24 -1.37 30.24 35.56
CA VAL A 24 -2.42 29.80 34.63
C VAL A 24 -3.32 28.69 35.18
N ASN A 25 -3.02 28.10 36.34
CA ASN A 25 -3.69 26.89 36.85
C ASN A 25 -5.21 27.05 36.94
N SER A 26 -5.69 28.20 37.43
CA SER A 26 -7.14 28.46 37.56
C SER A 26 -7.90 28.40 36.23
N TYR A 27 -7.24 28.66 35.11
CA TYR A 27 -7.84 28.48 33.79
C TYR A 27 -7.99 27.00 33.46
N TYR A 28 -6.97 26.17 33.71
CA TYR A 28 -7.02 24.73 33.44
C TYR A 28 -7.98 23.99 34.38
N ASP A 29 -8.06 24.38 35.65
CA ASP A 29 -9.00 23.81 36.63
C ASP A 29 -10.47 24.05 36.23
N ALA A 30 -10.76 25.17 35.56
CA ALA A 30 -12.09 25.52 35.11
C ALA A 30 -12.53 24.81 33.81
N VAL A 31 -11.58 24.38 32.96
CA VAL A 31 -11.87 23.80 31.63
C VAL A 31 -12.83 22.60 31.69
N PRO A 32 -12.66 21.59 32.59
CA PRO A 32 -13.58 20.46 32.64
C PRO A 32 -15.05 20.87 32.82
N GLY A 33 -15.34 21.84 33.70
CA GLY A 33 -16.69 22.37 33.90
C GLY A 33 -17.21 23.10 32.67
N ILE A 34 -16.39 23.97 32.07
CA ILE A 34 -16.74 24.71 30.86
C ILE A 34 -17.07 23.77 29.68
N VAL A 35 -16.28 22.69 29.52
CA VAL A 35 -16.52 21.68 28.48
C VAL A 35 -17.82 20.92 28.75
N GLN A 36 -18.10 20.57 30.01
CA GLN A 36 -19.35 19.92 30.38
C GLN A 36 -20.55 20.82 30.08
N ASP A 37 -20.50 22.10 30.45
CA ASP A 37 -21.55 23.08 30.14
C ASP A 37 -21.80 23.20 28.62
N ALA A 38 -20.73 23.17 27.82
CA ALA A 38 -20.84 23.18 26.36
C ALA A 38 -21.47 21.89 25.80
N MET A 39 -21.15 20.73 26.37
CA MET A 39 -21.78 19.45 26.03
C MET A 39 -23.27 19.41 26.41
N ASP A 40 -23.63 19.98 27.56
CA ASP A 40 -25.02 20.12 28.00
C ASP A 40 -25.80 21.07 27.09
N ALA A 41 -25.22 22.21 26.71
CA ALA A 41 -25.81 23.13 25.74
C ALA A 41 -25.99 22.48 24.36
N LEU A 42 -25.11 21.56 23.96
CA LEU A 42 -25.27 20.76 22.74
C LEU A 42 -26.46 19.80 22.87
N ARG A 43 -26.57 19.08 24.00
CA ARG A 43 -27.72 18.20 24.29
C ARG A 43 -29.04 18.97 24.16
N ASP A 44 -29.13 20.15 24.75
CA ASP A 44 -30.37 20.93 24.74
C ASP A 44 -30.78 21.37 23.32
N ARG A 45 -29.81 21.53 22.42
CA ARG A 45 -30.05 21.92 21.02
C ARG A 45 -30.35 20.75 20.08
N CYS A 46 -29.78 19.57 20.33
CA CYS A 46 -29.79 18.49 19.34
C CYS A 46 -30.19 17.11 19.90
N GLY A 47 -30.50 17.03 21.19
CA GLY A 47 -30.84 15.80 21.90
C GLY A 47 -29.66 14.85 22.20
N ARG A 48 -28.46 15.13 21.69
CA ARG A 48 -27.27 14.28 21.91
C ARG A 48 -26.53 14.71 23.16
N ALA A 49 -26.58 13.87 24.19
CA ALA A 49 -25.86 14.06 25.45
C ALA A 49 -24.43 13.51 25.37
N TYR A 50 -23.49 14.27 25.92
CA TYR A 50 -22.10 13.86 26.12
C TYR A 50 -21.66 14.27 27.52
N SER A 51 -20.73 13.50 28.07
CA SER A 51 -20.01 13.80 29.30
C SER A 51 -18.50 13.74 29.04
N LEU A 52 -17.69 14.27 29.95
CA LEU A 52 -16.22 14.15 29.87
C LEU A 52 -15.76 12.69 29.73
N PHE A 53 -16.49 11.80 30.41
CA PHE A 53 -16.36 10.35 30.39
C PHE A 53 -17.77 9.76 30.24
N ASP A 54 -18.07 9.14 29.09
CA ASP A 54 -19.39 8.54 28.84
C ASP A 54 -19.37 7.05 29.19
N TYR A 55 -20.24 6.62 30.10
CA TYR A 55 -20.43 5.20 30.41
C TYR A 55 -21.59 4.61 29.60
N VAL A 56 -21.39 3.42 29.04
CA VAL A 56 -22.42 2.60 28.42
C VAL A 56 -22.22 1.15 28.85
N GLY A 57 -23.26 0.50 29.36
CA GLY A 57 -23.17 -0.87 29.81
C GLY A 57 -24.17 -1.17 30.92
N ASP A 58 -23.96 -2.31 31.57
CA ASP A 58 -24.74 -2.70 32.74
C ASP A 58 -24.44 -1.73 33.91
N PRO A 59 -25.44 -1.16 34.59
CA PRO A 59 -25.20 -0.29 35.76
C PRO A 59 -24.43 -0.97 36.90
N ASP A 60 -24.51 -2.30 37.00
CA ASP A 60 -23.83 -3.14 37.98
C ASP A 60 -22.64 -3.90 37.34
N ALA A 61 -22.05 -3.37 36.26
CA ALA A 61 -20.92 -4.01 35.59
C ALA A 61 -19.74 -4.28 36.54
N GLU A 62 -19.20 -5.49 36.46
CA GLU A 62 -18.04 -5.92 37.27
C GLU A 62 -16.73 -5.76 36.50
N ARG A 63 -16.83 -5.86 35.16
CA ARG A 63 -15.74 -5.73 34.19
C ARG A 63 -16.00 -4.54 33.26
N VAL A 64 -15.07 -3.60 33.19
CA VAL A 64 -15.20 -2.39 32.37
C VAL A 64 -14.01 -2.24 31.43
N VAL A 65 -14.28 -1.93 30.16
CA VAL A 65 -13.25 -1.47 29.22
C VAL A 65 -13.24 0.06 29.21
N LEU A 66 -12.06 0.66 29.30
CA LEU A 66 -11.82 2.09 29.17
C LEU A 66 -11.03 2.37 27.89
N MET A 67 -11.52 3.25 27.02
CA MET A 67 -10.81 3.56 25.78
C MET A 67 -11.23 4.89 25.17
N MET A 68 -10.50 5.30 24.12
CA MET A 68 -10.74 6.55 23.39
C MET A 68 -10.80 6.32 21.88
N GLY A 69 -11.54 7.17 21.17
CA GLY A 69 -11.59 7.20 19.70
C GLY A 69 -12.51 6.16 19.07
N SER A 70 -12.29 5.86 17.79
CA SER A 70 -13.23 5.09 16.95
C SER A 70 -13.46 3.64 17.40
N GLY A 71 -12.51 3.04 18.13
CA GLY A 71 -12.67 1.69 18.68
C GLY A 71 -13.85 1.56 19.65
N CYS A 72 -14.34 2.68 20.21
CA CYS A 72 -15.54 2.70 21.03
C CYS A 72 -16.79 2.17 20.30
N GLY A 73 -16.86 2.29 18.96
CA GLY A 73 -17.99 1.80 18.17
C GLY A 73 -18.11 0.28 18.22
N ALA A 74 -17.04 -0.42 17.82
CA ALA A 74 -16.94 -1.87 17.97
C ALA A 74 -17.14 -2.32 19.43
N ALA A 75 -16.55 -1.61 20.39
CA ALA A 75 -16.67 -1.99 21.80
C ALA A 75 -18.09 -1.84 22.36
N GLU A 76 -18.83 -0.80 21.96
CA GLU A 76 -20.21 -0.59 22.35
C GLU A 76 -21.13 -1.67 21.78
N GLU A 77 -20.97 -2.04 20.50
CA GLU A 77 -21.71 -3.15 19.90
C GLU A 77 -21.43 -4.48 20.63
N THR A 78 -20.17 -4.73 21.00
CA THR A 78 -19.80 -5.91 21.79
C THR A 78 -20.43 -5.87 23.18
N VAL A 79 -20.39 -4.74 23.89
CA VAL A 79 -21.02 -4.62 25.22
C VAL A 79 -22.51 -4.92 25.15
N GLN A 80 -23.22 -4.36 24.17
CA GLN A 80 -24.64 -4.63 23.96
C GLN A 80 -24.91 -6.13 23.69
N HIS A 81 -24.07 -6.76 22.85
CA HIS A 81 -24.17 -8.19 22.57
C HIS A 81 -23.94 -9.06 23.83
N LEU A 82 -22.92 -8.74 24.63
CA LEU A 82 -22.60 -9.49 25.85
C LEU A 82 -23.63 -9.26 26.96
N MET A 83 -24.17 -8.05 27.09
CA MET A 83 -25.28 -7.76 28.00
C MET A 83 -26.55 -8.54 27.63
N ALA A 84 -26.86 -8.65 26.33
CA ALA A 84 -27.98 -9.47 25.87
C ALA A 84 -27.79 -10.96 26.19
N ALA A 85 -26.53 -11.41 26.36
CA ALA A 85 -26.17 -12.75 26.84
C ALA A 85 -26.10 -12.85 28.39
N GLY A 86 -26.45 -11.79 29.13
CA GLY A 86 -26.48 -11.76 30.59
C GLY A 86 -25.15 -11.43 31.26
N GLU A 87 -24.13 -10.97 30.52
CA GLU A 87 -22.86 -10.57 31.11
C GLU A 87 -22.90 -9.13 31.67
N LYS A 88 -22.40 -8.97 32.90
CA LYS A 88 -22.24 -7.68 33.58
C LYS A 88 -20.98 -6.95 33.11
N VAL A 89 -21.06 -6.33 31.95
CA VAL A 89 -19.94 -5.62 31.30
C VAL A 89 -20.29 -4.17 30.97
N GLY A 90 -19.26 -3.34 30.88
CA GLY A 90 -19.41 -1.94 30.48
C GLY A 90 -18.24 -1.37 29.70
N LEU A 91 -18.50 -0.25 29.06
CA LEU A 91 -17.55 0.56 28.31
C LEU A 91 -17.59 1.98 28.85
N LEU A 92 -16.42 2.52 29.20
CA LEU A 92 -16.26 3.93 29.50
C LEU A 92 -15.43 4.60 28.40
N LYS A 93 -16.07 5.55 27.72
CA LYS A 93 -15.52 6.27 26.57
C LYS A 93 -14.94 7.60 27.05
N VAL A 94 -13.64 7.79 26.84
CA VAL A 94 -12.95 9.04 27.19
C VAL A 94 -13.21 10.08 26.11
N ARG A 95 -13.79 11.23 26.48
CA ARG A 95 -14.07 12.35 25.55
C ARG A 95 -13.09 13.48 25.71
N LEU A 96 -12.90 13.94 26.96
CA LEU A 96 -11.91 14.94 27.29
C LEU A 96 -10.68 14.24 27.90
N TYR A 97 -9.66 13.99 27.09
CA TYR A 97 -8.43 13.38 27.59
C TYR A 97 -7.55 14.37 28.38
N ARG A 98 -7.54 15.65 27.98
CA ARG A 98 -6.84 16.72 28.71
C ARG A 98 -7.65 18.02 28.69
N PRO A 99 -7.75 18.74 29.82
CA PRO A 99 -7.25 18.38 31.16
C PRO A 99 -7.93 17.14 31.74
N TRP A 100 -7.19 16.33 32.50
CA TRP A 100 -7.68 15.08 33.06
C TRP A 100 -8.48 15.35 34.36
N SER A 101 -9.72 14.89 34.43
CA SER A 101 -10.58 15.09 35.60
C SER A 101 -10.81 13.78 36.37
N THR A 102 -9.97 13.51 37.38
CA THR A 102 -10.08 12.33 38.26
C THR A 102 -11.50 12.19 38.84
N GLY A 103 -12.07 13.29 39.37
CA GLY A 103 -13.41 13.26 39.94
C GLY A 103 -14.51 12.90 38.93
N ALA A 104 -14.43 13.37 37.69
CA ALA A 104 -15.42 13.05 36.66
C ALA A 104 -15.30 11.58 36.20
N LEU A 105 -14.07 11.06 36.04
CA LEU A 105 -13.83 9.66 35.73
C LEU A 105 -14.43 8.74 36.79
N LEU A 106 -14.14 9.00 38.07
CA LEU A 106 -14.61 8.16 39.17
C LEU A 106 -16.14 8.19 39.28
N ARG A 107 -16.79 9.33 39.02
CA ARG A 107 -18.27 9.40 38.97
C ARG A 107 -18.88 8.63 37.82
N ALA A 108 -18.21 8.59 36.66
CA ALA A 108 -18.71 7.88 35.48
C ALA A 108 -18.54 6.35 35.58
N LEU A 109 -17.57 5.88 36.36
CA LEU A 109 -17.30 4.45 36.52
C LEU A 109 -18.28 3.80 37.53
N PRO A 110 -18.93 2.66 37.21
CA PRO A 110 -19.84 1.96 38.13
C PRO A 110 -19.20 1.50 39.43
N GLU A 111 -19.86 1.67 40.57
CA GLU A 111 -19.33 1.28 41.89
C GLU A 111 -18.98 -0.20 42.01
N SER A 112 -19.64 -1.06 41.24
CA SER A 112 -19.40 -2.50 41.13
C SER A 112 -18.15 -2.87 40.33
N ALA A 113 -17.59 -1.94 39.55
CA ALA A 113 -16.44 -2.22 38.69
C ALA A 113 -15.21 -2.58 39.54
N ARG A 114 -14.71 -3.81 39.38
CA ARG A 114 -13.51 -4.32 40.09
C ARG A 114 -12.39 -4.70 39.14
N ARG A 115 -12.69 -4.89 37.85
CA ARG A 115 -11.72 -5.29 36.83
C ARG A 115 -11.83 -4.36 35.63
N ILE A 116 -10.74 -3.70 35.29
CA ILE A 116 -10.71 -2.65 34.28
C ILE A 116 -9.62 -2.97 33.25
N ALA A 117 -9.98 -2.97 31.97
CA ALA A 117 -8.99 -2.99 30.89
C ALA A 117 -8.93 -1.61 30.25
N VAL A 118 -7.75 -1.02 30.17
CA VAL A 118 -7.52 0.25 29.49
C VAL A 118 -6.87 0.00 28.15
N LEU A 119 -7.49 0.47 27.07
CA LEU A 119 -7.02 0.26 25.71
C LEU A 119 -6.42 1.53 25.11
N ASP A 120 -5.14 1.47 24.79
CA ASP A 120 -4.36 2.54 24.19
C ASP A 120 -4.09 2.26 22.70
N ARG A 121 -4.31 3.29 21.88
CA ARG A 121 -4.01 3.26 20.45
C ARG A 121 -2.65 3.90 20.16
N THR A 122 -1.65 3.54 20.97
CA THR A 122 -0.26 4.01 20.88
C THR A 122 0.69 2.95 21.42
N LYS A 123 1.99 3.15 21.24
CA LYS A 123 3.06 2.36 21.85
C LYS A 123 4.16 3.32 22.28
N GLU A 124 4.53 3.28 23.55
CA GLU A 124 5.67 4.01 24.11
C GLU A 124 6.75 3.00 24.53
N PRO A 125 7.75 2.69 23.67
CA PRO A 125 8.77 1.70 23.97
C PRO A 125 9.54 2.05 25.25
N GLY A 126 9.59 1.11 26.21
CA GLY A 126 10.32 1.27 27.47
C GLY A 126 9.54 1.97 28.60
N SER A 127 8.30 2.41 28.36
CA SER A 127 7.44 3.00 29.40
C SER A 127 6.94 1.96 30.43
N GLY A 128 6.50 2.45 31.60
CA GLY A 128 5.81 1.62 32.61
C GLY A 128 4.37 1.24 32.25
N GLY A 129 3.87 1.71 31.10
CA GLY A 129 2.52 1.52 30.59
C GLY A 129 2.15 2.67 29.65
N GLU A 130 1.14 2.47 28.80
CA GLU A 130 0.69 3.49 27.86
C GLU A 130 -0.04 4.68 28.55
N PRO A 131 -0.14 5.85 27.89
CA PRO A 131 -0.58 7.09 28.53
C PRO A 131 -1.96 7.01 29.19
N LEU A 132 -2.98 6.47 28.50
CA LEU A 132 -4.32 6.39 29.09
C LEU A 132 -4.35 5.40 30.24
N TYR A 133 -3.68 4.26 30.11
CA TYR A 133 -3.50 3.31 31.20
C TYR A 133 -2.89 3.96 32.44
N LEU A 134 -1.80 4.73 32.30
CA LEU A 134 -1.14 5.39 33.42
C LEU A 134 -2.05 6.43 34.11
N ASP A 135 -2.80 7.23 33.34
CA ASP A 135 -3.73 8.21 33.89
C ASP A 135 -4.87 7.56 34.68
N VAL A 136 -5.36 6.42 34.22
CA VAL A 136 -6.41 5.66 34.90
C VAL A 136 -5.89 5.04 36.19
N VAL A 137 -4.69 4.44 36.16
CA VAL A 137 -4.04 3.91 37.35
C VAL A 137 -3.84 5.01 38.40
N ALA A 138 -3.34 6.18 37.99
CA ALA A 138 -3.16 7.32 38.88
C ALA A 138 -4.50 7.80 39.47
N ALA A 139 -5.53 7.97 38.64
CA ALA A 139 -6.85 8.44 39.07
C ALA A 139 -7.54 7.47 40.06
N LEU A 140 -7.40 6.16 39.84
CA LEU A 140 -7.94 5.14 40.76
C LEU A 140 -7.17 5.13 42.08
N ALA A 141 -5.86 5.30 42.05
CA ALA A 141 -5.03 5.40 43.25
C ALA A 141 -5.36 6.66 44.07
N GLU A 142 -5.42 7.83 43.44
CA GLU A 142 -5.82 9.10 44.08
C GLU A 142 -7.24 9.04 44.64
N GLY A 143 -8.15 8.39 43.92
CA GLY A 143 -9.53 8.16 44.35
C GLY A 143 -9.71 7.04 45.38
N ALA A 144 -8.62 6.37 45.79
CA ALA A 144 -8.63 5.20 46.67
C ALA A 144 -9.65 4.10 46.22
N ARG A 145 -9.82 3.93 44.91
CA ARG A 145 -10.79 3.00 44.32
C ARG A 145 -10.14 1.65 44.01
N PRO A 146 -10.48 0.57 44.75
CA PRO A 146 -9.85 -0.72 44.53
C PRO A 146 -10.35 -1.35 43.21
N ALA A 147 -9.47 -1.46 42.23
CA ALA A 147 -9.71 -2.19 41.00
C ALA A 147 -8.42 -2.83 40.49
N GLN A 148 -8.53 -4.03 39.90
CA GLN A 148 -7.46 -4.60 39.11
C GLN A 148 -7.49 -3.97 37.72
N VAL A 149 -6.39 -3.34 37.30
CA VAL A 149 -6.27 -2.67 36.01
C VAL A 149 -5.27 -3.41 35.13
N ILE A 150 -5.64 -3.67 33.88
CA ILE A 150 -4.75 -4.20 32.84
C ILE A 150 -4.67 -3.21 31.67
N GLY A 151 -3.52 -3.14 31.01
CA GLY A 151 -3.26 -2.26 29.85
C GLY A 151 -3.15 -3.04 28.55
N GLY A 152 -3.86 -2.62 27.52
CA GLY A 152 -3.87 -3.25 26.20
C GLY A 152 -3.56 -2.27 25.08
N ARG A 153 -2.77 -2.70 24.10
CA ARG A 153 -2.56 -1.93 22.85
C ARG A 153 -3.40 -2.51 21.72
N PHE A 154 -3.99 -1.63 20.92
CA PHE A 154 -4.80 -2.00 19.76
C PHE A 154 -4.64 -1.00 18.62
N GLY A 155 -5.04 -1.39 17.41
CA GLY A 155 -5.35 -0.44 16.33
C GLY A 155 -4.21 0.44 15.80
N LEU A 156 -2.94 0.10 16.08
CA LEU A 156 -1.78 0.84 15.59
C LEU A 156 -1.77 0.85 14.06
N SER A 157 -1.52 2.02 13.46
CA SER A 157 -1.55 2.22 12.01
C SER A 157 -2.83 1.67 11.35
N SER A 158 -3.98 1.91 11.99
CA SER A 158 -5.28 1.42 11.50
C SER A 158 -5.41 -0.11 11.40
N LYS A 159 -4.62 -0.86 12.19
CA LYS A 159 -4.89 -2.30 12.42
C LYS A 159 -6.36 -2.47 12.82
N GLU A 160 -6.98 -3.51 12.28
CA GLU A 160 -8.39 -3.79 12.52
C GLU A 160 -8.67 -3.98 14.02
N PHE A 161 -9.87 -3.57 14.44
CA PHE A 161 -10.36 -3.76 15.81
C PHE A 161 -11.83 -4.19 15.79
N THR A 162 -12.05 -5.50 15.80
CA THR A 162 -13.39 -6.09 15.64
C THR A 162 -14.09 -6.37 16.97
N PRO A 163 -15.40 -6.63 16.95
CA PRO A 163 -16.13 -7.06 18.14
C PRO A 163 -15.55 -8.32 18.80
N GLY A 164 -15.00 -9.24 18.00
CA GLY A 164 -14.33 -10.45 18.49
C GLY A 164 -13.07 -10.15 19.30
N MET A 165 -12.33 -9.12 18.90
CA MET A 165 -11.17 -8.62 19.63
C MET A 165 -11.57 -7.98 20.96
N VAL A 166 -12.66 -7.19 20.98
CA VAL A 166 -13.19 -6.62 22.23
C VAL A 166 -13.63 -7.73 23.18
N LYS A 167 -14.31 -8.76 22.67
CA LYS A 167 -14.72 -9.91 23.48
C LYS A 167 -13.51 -10.58 24.14
N ALA A 168 -12.42 -10.77 23.40
CA ALA A 168 -11.19 -11.34 23.96
C ALA A 168 -10.61 -10.50 25.12
N VAL A 169 -10.76 -9.17 25.09
CA VAL A 169 -10.38 -8.30 26.22
C VAL A 169 -11.28 -8.54 27.44
N PHE A 170 -12.59 -8.71 27.26
CA PHE A 170 -13.50 -9.05 28.36
C PHE A 170 -13.29 -10.47 28.90
N ASP A 171 -12.90 -11.41 28.04
CA ASP A 171 -12.53 -12.77 28.43
C ASP A 171 -11.23 -12.75 29.25
N GLU A 172 -10.24 -11.93 28.87
CA GLU A 172 -9.01 -11.72 29.64
C GLU A 172 -9.33 -11.14 31.03
N LEU A 173 -10.20 -10.12 31.11
CA LEU A 173 -10.66 -9.58 32.40
C LEU A 173 -11.37 -10.62 33.28
N LYS A 174 -11.93 -11.68 32.68
CA LYS A 174 -12.60 -12.76 33.41
C LYS A 174 -11.60 -13.81 33.94
N SER A 175 -10.38 -13.88 33.40
CA SER A 175 -9.32 -14.80 33.84
C SER A 175 -8.95 -14.59 35.30
N ASP A 176 -8.59 -15.65 36.02
CA ASP A 176 -8.13 -15.55 37.41
C ASP A 176 -6.83 -14.74 37.52
N GLU A 177 -5.94 -14.91 36.53
CA GLU A 177 -4.65 -14.21 36.42
C GLU A 177 -4.57 -13.48 35.07
N PRO A 178 -5.20 -12.30 34.94
CA PRO A 178 -5.15 -11.55 33.70
C PRO A 178 -3.74 -10.98 33.46
N ARG A 179 -3.31 -10.98 32.22
CA ARG A 179 -2.08 -10.34 31.75
C ARG A 179 -2.13 -8.85 32.05
N ARG A 180 -1.10 -8.35 32.74
CA ARG A 180 -0.98 -6.92 33.05
C ARG A 180 -0.88 -6.04 31.81
N HIS A 181 -0.14 -6.52 30.81
CA HIS A 181 0.05 -5.84 29.53
C HIS A 181 -0.18 -6.81 28.38
N PHE A 182 -0.93 -6.40 27.36
CA PHE A 182 -1.23 -7.24 26.21
C PHE A 182 -1.33 -6.44 24.90
N THR A 183 -1.40 -7.16 23.79
CA THR A 183 -1.77 -6.63 22.48
C THR A 183 -3.00 -7.38 21.94
N ILE A 184 -3.78 -6.74 21.09
CA ILE A 184 -4.93 -7.39 20.43
C ILE A 184 -4.95 -7.01 18.94
N GLY A 185 -5.31 -7.98 18.08
CA GLY A 185 -5.35 -7.81 16.63
C GLY A 185 -4.07 -8.20 15.88
N ILE A 186 -3.08 -8.77 16.56
CA ILE A 186 -1.85 -9.33 15.95
C ILE A 186 -1.53 -10.70 16.54
N ARG A 187 -0.61 -11.44 15.91
CA ARG A 187 0.01 -12.64 16.49
C ARG A 187 1.43 -12.31 16.92
N ASP A 188 1.62 -12.11 18.22
CA ASP A 188 2.93 -11.88 18.82
C ASP A 188 3.49 -13.21 19.35
N ASP A 189 4.29 -13.87 18.53
CA ASP A 189 4.99 -15.12 18.84
C ASP A 189 6.42 -14.91 19.37
N VAL A 190 6.82 -13.65 19.58
CA VAL A 190 8.14 -13.28 20.10
C VAL A 190 8.04 -12.97 21.59
N THR A 191 7.18 -12.02 21.95
CA THR A 191 6.96 -11.62 23.35
C THR A 191 5.70 -12.21 23.97
N ASN A 192 4.89 -12.94 23.19
CA ASN A 192 3.69 -13.64 23.63
C ASN A 192 2.68 -12.73 24.34
N LEU A 193 2.59 -11.45 23.97
CA LEU A 193 1.67 -10.47 24.56
C LEU A 193 0.29 -10.48 23.90
N SER A 194 0.14 -11.05 22.70
CA SER A 194 -1.12 -11.01 21.97
C SER A 194 -2.18 -11.93 22.58
N LEU A 195 -3.40 -11.41 22.75
CA LEU A 195 -4.55 -12.21 23.15
C LEU A 195 -5.12 -13.00 21.96
N PRO A 196 -5.46 -14.29 22.13
CA PRO A 196 -6.20 -15.04 21.11
C PRO A 196 -7.64 -14.53 21.03
N TRP A 197 -8.20 -14.47 19.83
CA TRP A 197 -9.56 -14.00 19.61
C TRP A 197 -10.23 -14.78 18.48
N LYS A 198 -11.56 -14.69 18.40
CA LYS A 198 -12.38 -15.26 17.32
C LYS A 198 -13.38 -14.21 16.85
N GLU A 199 -13.64 -14.20 15.55
CA GLU A 199 -14.63 -13.30 14.96
C GLU A 199 -16.03 -13.63 15.50
N ILE A 200 -16.83 -12.60 15.76
CA ILE A 200 -18.24 -12.71 16.16
C ILE A 200 -19.07 -11.72 15.35
N THR A 201 -20.34 -12.02 15.12
CA THR A 201 -21.26 -11.10 14.45
C THR A 201 -22.07 -10.35 15.51
N THR A 202 -21.85 -9.05 15.64
CA THR A 202 -22.61 -8.15 16.53
C THR A 202 -23.48 -7.15 15.78
N THR A 203 -23.43 -7.15 14.44
CA THR A 203 -24.19 -6.22 13.62
C THR A 203 -25.69 -6.38 13.90
N ALA A 204 -26.38 -5.26 14.09
CA ALA A 204 -27.81 -5.26 14.43
C ALA A 204 -28.67 -5.91 13.33
N PRO A 205 -29.80 -6.55 13.69
CA PRO A 205 -30.74 -7.09 12.72
C PRO A 205 -31.23 -6.02 11.71
N GLY A 206 -31.36 -6.41 10.44
CA GLY A 206 -31.82 -5.52 9.38
C GLY A 206 -30.74 -4.61 8.77
N VAL A 207 -29.49 -4.70 9.23
CA VAL A 207 -28.36 -4.02 8.57
C VAL A 207 -27.92 -4.84 7.35
N LYS A 208 -28.02 -4.25 6.16
CA LYS A 208 -27.47 -4.77 4.91
C LYS A 208 -26.00 -4.38 4.78
N GLN A 209 -25.15 -5.33 4.43
CA GLN A 209 -23.70 -5.14 4.29
C GLN A 209 -23.26 -5.49 2.87
N ALA A 210 -22.50 -4.61 2.22
CA ALA A 210 -22.02 -4.80 0.85
C ALA A 210 -20.51 -4.55 0.74
N VAL A 211 -19.83 -5.36 -0.08
CA VAL A 211 -18.40 -5.24 -0.37
C VAL A 211 -18.16 -5.15 -1.88
N PHE A 212 -17.32 -4.21 -2.32
CA PHE A 212 -17.03 -3.98 -3.73
C PHE A 212 -15.53 -4.00 -3.96
N PHE A 213 -15.06 -4.90 -4.81
CA PHE A 213 -13.70 -4.98 -5.31
C PHE A 213 -13.63 -4.25 -6.65
N GLY A 214 -12.75 -3.25 -6.72
CA GLY A 214 -12.47 -2.50 -7.93
C GLY A 214 -10.99 -2.22 -8.09
N LEU A 215 -10.63 -1.50 -9.14
CA LEU A 215 -9.27 -1.07 -9.44
C LEU A 215 -9.16 0.45 -9.29
N GLY A 216 -8.00 0.93 -8.86
CA GLY A 216 -7.70 2.35 -8.79
C GLY A 216 -8.00 3.05 -10.12
N SER A 217 -8.86 4.08 -10.07
CA SER A 217 -9.36 4.88 -11.21
C SER A 217 -10.46 4.26 -12.09
N ASP A 218 -11.08 3.14 -11.70
CA ASP A 218 -12.23 2.55 -12.44
C ASP A 218 -13.58 3.23 -12.14
N GLY A 219 -13.63 4.09 -11.11
CA GLY A 219 -14.82 4.83 -10.69
C GLY A 219 -15.68 4.15 -9.62
N THR A 220 -15.32 2.95 -9.14
CA THR A 220 -16.04 2.16 -8.13
C THR A 220 -16.25 2.93 -6.83
N VAL A 221 -15.20 3.49 -6.24
CA VAL A 221 -15.27 4.28 -5.01
C VAL A 221 -16.20 5.49 -5.18
N GLY A 222 -16.13 6.16 -6.34
CA GLY A 222 -16.99 7.30 -6.65
C GLY A 222 -18.47 6.91 -6.73
N ALA A 223 -18.78 5.79 -7.41
CA ALA A 223 -20.11 5.22 -7.48
C ALA A 223 -20.63 4.84 -6.08
N ASN A 224 -19.80 4.19 -5.25
CA ASN A 224 -20.19 3.80 -3.90
C ASN A 224 -20.47 5.01 -3.00
N LYS A 225 -19.65 6.07 -3.06
CA LYS A 225 -19.94 7.35 -2.38
C LYS A 225 -21.26 7.96 -2.84
N ASN A 226 -21.59 7.83 -4.12
CA ASN A 226 -22.85 8.31 -4.67
C ASN A 226 -24.03 7.44 -4.19
N SER A 227 -23.88 6.12 -4.17
CA SER A 227 -24.90 5.19 -3.65
C SER A 227 -25.22 5.46 -2.17
N ILE A 228 -24.20 5.73 -1.34
CA ILE A 228 -24.39 6.13 0.06
C ILE A 228 -25.25 7.38 0.16
N LYS A 229 -24.97 8.41 -0.66
CA LYS A 229 -25.76 9.65 -0.67
C LYS A 229 -27.19 9.41 -1.12
N ILE A 230 -27.39 8.63 -2.19
CA ILE A 230 -28.73 8.30 -2.68
C ILE A 230 -29.53 7.63 -1.56
N ILE A 231 -28.98 6.62 -0.89
CA ILE A 231 -29.68 5.89 0.16
C ILE A 231 -29.89 6.78 1.40
N GLY A 232 -28.87 7.47 1.88
CA GLY A 232 -28.95 8.29 3.10
C GLY A 232 -29.82 9.55 2.96
N GLU A 233 -29.91 10.16 1.77
CA GLU A 233 -30.73 11.37 1.55
C GLU A 233 -32.19 11.04 1.22
N HIS A 234 -32.49 9.83 0.77
CA HIS A 234 -33.82 9.48 0.24
C HIS A 234 -34.51 8.32 0.96
N THR A 235 -33.88 7.75 1.98
CA THR A 235 -34.46 6.70 2.82
C THR A 235 -34.28 7.05 4.30
N PRO A 236 -35.08 6.48 5.21
CA PRO A 236 -34.86 6.64 6.66
C PRO A 236 -33.65 5.84 7.19
N LEU A 237 -32.91 5.13 6.32
CA LEU A 237 -31.80 4.29 6.73
C LEU A 237 -30.56 5.13 7.06
N PHE A 238 -29.84 4.72 8.10
CA PHE A 238 -28.47 5.14 8.31
C PHE A 238 -27.58 4.48 7.26
N ALA A 239 -26.59 5.22 6.76
CA ALA A 239 -25.66 4.77 5.75
C ALA A 239 -24.21 4.99 6.22
N GLN A 240 -23.38 3.96 6.04
CA GLN A 240 -21.95 3.99 6.35
C GLN A 240 -21.16 3.53 5.13
N GLY A 241 -20.01 4.17 4.89
CA GLY A 241 -19.05 3.71 3.89
C GLY A 241 -17.62 3.86 4.38
N TYR A 242 -16.84 2.79 4.22
CA TYR A 242 -15.40 2.77 4.42
C TYR A 242 -14.71 2.27 3.16
N PHE A 243 -13.55 2.83 2.83
CA PHE A 243 -12.87 2.56 1.57
C PHE A 243 -11.41 2.22 1.87
N VAL A 244 -11.04 0.97 1.60
CA VAL A 244 -9.65 0.52 1.66
C VAL A 244 -9.02 0.82 0.30
N TYR A 245 -7.97 1.63 0.34
CA TYR A 245 -7.12 1.91 -0.80
C TYR A 245 -5.78 1.25 -0.56
N ASP A 246 -5.15 0.82 -1.64
CA ASP A 246 -3.74 0.50 -1.68
C ASP A 246 -2.96 1.80 -1.97
N SER A 247 -1.76 1.91 -1.40
CA SER A 247 -0.85 3.05 -1.57
C SER A 247 -0.22 3.11 -2.98
N LYS A 248 -0.27 2.00 -3.74
CA LYS A 248 0.04 2.02 -5.17
C LYS A 248 -0.92 2.95 -5.91
N LYS A 249 -0.37 3.88 -6.70
CA LYS A 249 -1.15 4.98 -7.30
C LYS A 249 -1.97 4.58 -8.54
N SER A 250 -1.60 3.50 -9.23
CA SER A 250 -2.38 2.98 -10.36
C SER A 250 -2.42 1.46 -10.36
N GLY A 251 -3.54 0.89 -10.84
CA GLY A 251 -3.73 -0.56 -10.98
C GLY A 251 -3.78 -1.29 -9.65
N SER A 252 -4.13 -0.58 -8.58
CA SER A 252 -4.16 -1.10 -7.22
C SER A 252 -5.59 -1.46 -6.82
N THR A 253 -5.76 -2.49 -6.01
CA THR A 253 -7.09 -2.94 -5.62
C THR A 253 -7.72 -1.94 -4.65
N THR A 254 -8.98 -1.60 -4.88
CA THR A 254 -9.80 -0.84 -3.92
C THR A 254 -10.92 -1.72 -3.40
N VAL A 255 -11.13 -1.72 -2.09
CA VAL A 255 -12.22 -2.48 -1.45
C VAL A 255 -13.13 -1.51 -0.71
N SER A 256 -14.38 -1.41 -1.16
CA SER A 256 -15.39 -0.56 -0.52
C SER A 256 -16.27 -1.40 0.40
N HIS A 257 -16.47 -0.96 1.64
CA HIS A 257 -17.33 -1.60 2.63
C HIS A 257 -18.49 -0.67 2.96
N LEU A 258 -19.71 -1.09 2.63
CA LEU A 258 -20.91 -0.31 2.86
C LEU A 258 -21.83 -1.02 3.85
N ARG A 259 -22.50 -0.23 4.70
CA ARG A 259 -23.57 -0.71 5.58
C ARG A 259 -24.77 0.23 5.51
N PHE A 260 -25.97 -0.35 5.50
CA PHE A 260 -27.24 0.37 5.50
C PHE A 260 -28.20 -0.27 6.49
N GLY A 261 -28.82 0.49 7.37
CA GLY A 261 -29.71 -0.09 8.37
C GLY A 261 -30.65 0.92 9.03
N PRO A 262 -31.71 0.44 9.70
CA PRO A 262 -32.70 1.30 10.35
C PRO A 262 -32.20 1.92 11.66
N GLN A 263 -31.10 1.40 12.22
CA GLN A 263 -30.48 1.88 13.45
C GLN A 263 -29.14 2.57 13.16
N PRO A 264 -28.67 3.47 14.04
CA PRO A 264 -27.32 4.02 13.94
C PRO A 264 -26.26 2.91 13.84
N ILE A 265 -25.30 3.09 12.92
CA ILE A 265 -24.29 2.07 12.60
C ILE A 265 -23.00 2.40 13.36
N ASN A 266 -22.69 1.61 14.39
CA ASN A 266 -21.49 1.78 15.22
C ASN A 266 -20.32 0.88 14.78
N SER A 267 -20.51 0.05 13.76
CA SER A 267 -19.53 -0.91 13.26
C SER A 267 -18.32 -0.20 12.61
N THR A 268 -17.36 0.25 13.42
CA THR A 268 -16.13 0.96 13.00
C THR A 268 -15.01 0.03 12.52
N TYR A 269 -15.39 -1.12 11.94
CA TYR A 269 -14.52 -2.20 11.45
C TYR A 269 -14.98 -2.65 10.05
N LEU A 270 -14.13 -3.38 9.33
CA LEU A 270 -14.43 -3.87 7.97
C LEU A 270 -15.59 -4.89 7.96
N VAL A 271 -16.25 -5.02 6.82
CA VAL A 271 -17.32 -6.01 6.62
C VAL A 271 -16.70 -7.39 6.38
N SER A 272 -17.01 -8.35 7.25
CA SER A 272 -16.60 -9.76 7.15
C SER A 272 -17.75 -10.73 6.85
N ASN A 273 -18.99 -10.26 6.85
CA ASN A 273 -20.21 -11.06 6.66
C ASN A 273 -21.23 -10.34 5.75
N ALA A 274 -20.83 -10.12 4.50
CA ALA A 274 -21.54 -9.31 3.49
C ALA A 274 -22.72 -10.05 2.86
N ASP A 275 -23.86 -9.34 2.71
CA ASP A 275 -25.04 -9.78 1.95
C ASP A 275 -24.83 -9.68 0.43
N PHE A 276 -23.98 -8.74 0.02
CA PHE A 276 -23.70 -8.43 -1.38
C PHE A 276 -22.20 -8.28 -1.60
N VAL A 277 -21.67 -8.96 -2.61
CA VAL A 277 -20.28 -8.80 -3.04
C VAL A 277 -20.24 -8.49 -4.53
N ALA A 278 -19.47 -7.49 -4.92
CA ALA A 278 -19.26 -7.15 -6.33
C ALA A 278 -17.77 -7.15 -6.68
N CYS A 279 -17.43 -7.72 -7.84
CA CYS A 279 -16.10 -7.66 -8.41
C CYS A 279 -16.17 -6.96 -9.77
N HIS A 280 -15.61 -5.76 -9.85
CA HIS A 280 -15.71 -4.87 -11.02
C HIS A 280 -14.62 -5.12 -12.07
N GLN A 281 -13.68 -6.03 -11.80
CA GLN A 281 -12.61 -6.41 -12.73
C GLN A 281 -12.42 -7.92 -12.71
N PHE A 282 -12.62 -8.57 -13.86
CA PHE A 282 -12.52 -10.01 -13.98
C PHE A 282 -11.15 -10.55 -13.52
N SER A 283 -10.06 -9.85 -13.85
CA SER A 283 -8.69 -10.26 -13.52
C SER A 283 -8.40 -10.33 -12.02
N LEU A 284 -9.16 -9.64 -11.16
CA LEU A 284 -8.98 -9.74 -9.71
C LEU A 284 -9.35 -11.14 -9.18
N MET A 285 -10.23 -11.86 -9.88
CA MET A 285 -10.61 -13.24 -9.55
C MET A 285 -9.44 -14.22 -9.63
N ASP A 286 -8.44 -13.92 -10.46
CA ASP A 286 -7.30 -14.79 -10.68
C ASP A 286 -6.30 -14.74 -9.51
N ASN A 287 -6.31 -13.65 -8.75
CA ASN A 287 -5.28 -13.34 -7.73
C ASN A 287 -5.84 -13.17 -6.31
N LEU A 288 -7.12 -12.82 -6.15
CA LEU A 288 -7.71 -12.47 -4.85
C LEU A 288 -8.84 -13.41 -4.44
N ASP A 289 -9.00 -13.56 -3.12
CA ASP A 289 -10.20 -14.18 -2.54
C ASP A 289 -11.31 -13.14 -2.37
N VAL A 290 -12.05 -12.89 -3.45
CA VAL A 290 -13.16 -11.92 -3.38
C VAL A 290 -14.33 -12.42 -2.54
N PHE A 291 -14.40 -13.72 -2.23
CA PHE A 291 -15.52 -14.33 -1.52
C PHE A 291 -15.29 -14.44 -0.01
N ALA A 292 -14.08 -14.15 0.48
CA ALA A 292 -13.77 -14.12 1.90
C ALA A 292 -14.83 -13.38 2.75
N PRO A 293 -15.26 -12.15 2.39
CA PRO A 293 -16.27 -11.43 3.17
C PRO A 293 -17.71 -11.89 2.91
N ALA A 294 -17.99 -12.73 1.92
CA ALA A 294 -19.36 -13.12 1.55
C ALA A 294 -19.97 -14.06 2.60
N ARG A 295 -21.23 -13.81 3.00
CA ARG A 295 -22.00 -14.76 3.82
C ARG A 295 -22.63 -15.87 2.97
N GLU A 296 -23.13 -16.92 3.62
CA GLU A 296 -23.94 -17.94 2.92
C GLU A 296 -25.22 -17.32 2.34
N GLY A 297 -25.52 -17.63 1.08
CA GLY A 297 -26.65 -17.08 0.33
C GLY A 297 -26.47 -15.64 -0.15
N ALA A 298 -25.26 -15.07 -0.06
CA ALA A 298 -24.99 -13.72 -0.52
C ALA A 298 -25.15 -13.59 -2.05
N THR A 299 -25.47 -12.39 -2.51
CA THR A 299 -25.51 -12.08 -3.94
C THR A 299 -24.12 -11.66 -4.42
N PHE A 300 -23.64 -12.28 -5.49
CA PHE A 300 -22.37 -11.97 -6.12
C PHE A 300 -22.58 -11.38 -7.52
N LEU A 301 -21.99 -10.23 -7.79
CA LEU A 301 -22.01 -9.55 -9.08
C LEU A 301 -20.60 -9.47 -9.67
N LEU A 302 -20.40 -9.97 -10.89
CA LEU A 302 -19.13 -9.92 -11.61
C LEU A 302 -19.24 -9.09 -12.89
N ASN A 303 -18.31 -8.14 -13.07
CA ASN A 303 -18.05 -7.56 -14.38
C ASN A 303 -17.16 -8.52 -15.19
N SER A 304 -17.70 -9.10 -16.25
CA SER A 304 -17.04 -10.15 -17.04
C SER A 304 -17.12 -9.85 -18.53
N PRO A 305 -16.03 -10.07 -19.31
CA PRO A 305 -16.10 -10.04 -20.77
C PRO A 305 -16.75 -11.32 -21.36
N PHE A 306 -17.03 -12.32 -20.53
CA PHE A 306 -17.62 -13.60 -20.94
C PHE A 306 -19.13 -13.66 -20.66
N PRO A 307 -19.92 -14.26 -21.55
CA PRO A 307 -21.37 -14.40 -21.38
C PRO A 307 -21.74 -15.38 -20.24
N PRO A 308 -22.99 -15.34 -19.74
CA PRO A 308 -23.42 -16.11 -18.56
C PRO A 308 -23.32 -17.64 -18.71
N ASP A 309 -23.32 -18.17 -19.93
CA ASP A 309 -23.15 -19.58 -20.25
C ASP A 309 -21.69 -20.04 -20.31
N GLU A 310 -20.73 -19.12 -20.52
CA GLU A 310 -19.30 -19.44 -20.57
C GLU A 310 -18.53 -19.03 -19.30
N VAL A 311 -19.00 -18.02 -18.56
CA VAL A 311 -18.25 -17.40 -17.46
C VAL A 311 -17.88 -18.39 -16.36
N TRP A 312 -18.74 -19.39 -16.10
CA TRP A 312 -18.50 -20.41 -15.09
C TRP A 312 -17.21 -21.20 -15.36
N ASP A 313 -16.98 -21.59 -16.61
CA ASP A 313 -15.82 -22.41 -17.01
C ASP A 313 -14.50 -21.61 -17.02
N ARG A 314 -14.59 -20.27 -16.93
CA ARG A 314 -13.43 -19.39 -16.83
C ARG A 314 -12.94 -19.18 -15.40
N LEU A 315 -13.78 -19.47 -14.40
CA LEU A 315 -13.45 -19.29 -12.99
C LEU A 315 -12.45 -20.32 -12.49
N SER A 316 -11.64 -19.94 -11.49
CA SER A 316 -10.75 -20.88 -10.82
C SER A 316 -11.53 -21.90 -9.99
N ARG A 317 -10.88 -23.01 -9.66
CA ARG A 317 -11.42 -24.05 -8.79
C ARG A 317 -11.85 -23.49 -7.44
N GLU A 318 -11.03 -22.67 -6.81
CA GLU A 318 -11.34 -22.06 -5.50
C GLU A 318 -12.54 -21.11 -5.57
N ALA A 319 -12.70 -20.39 -6.68
CA ALA A 319 -13.84 -19.52 -6.90
C ALA A 319 -15.13 -20.34 -7.06
N GLN A 320 -15.11 -21.39 -7.89
CA GLN A 320 -16.25 -22.30 -8.06
C GLN A 320 -16.63 -22.98 -6.74
N ASP A 321 -15.64 -23.50 -6.00
CA ASP A 321 -15.86 -24.13 -4.70
C ASP A 321 -16.48 -23.14 -3.70
N SER A 322 -16.02 -21.90 -3.67
CA SER A 322 -16.58 -20.85 -2.78
C SER A 322 -18.02 -20.49 -3.13
N ILE A 323 -18.33 -20.35 -4.42
CA ILE A 323 -19.69 -20.05 -4.89
C ILE A 323 -20.66 -21.17 -4.50
N ILE A 324 -20.27 -22.43 -4.69
CA ILE A 324 -21.10 -23.59 -4.34
C ILE A 324 -21.23 -23.73 -2.83
N ALA A 325 -20.13 -23.72 -2.09
CA ALA A 325 -20.12 -23.94 -0.63
C ALA A 325 -20.93 -22.88 0.11
N LYS A 326 -20.85 -21.62 -0.34
CA LYS A 326 -21.63 -20.52 0.24
C LYS A 326 -23.01 -20.33 -0.42
N ARG A 327 -23.39 -21.17 -1.38
CA ARG A 327 -24.69 -21.10 -2.10
C ARG A 327 -24.98 -19.69 -2.62
N LEU A 328 -23.99 -19.06 -3.24
CA LEU A 328 -24.11 -17.67 -3.69
C LEU A 328 -25.11 -17.55 -4.84
N ARG A 329 -25.79 -16.41 -4.93
CA ARG A 329 -26.58 -16.04 -6.12
C ARG A 329 -25.67 -15.26 -7.08
N PHE A 330 -25.29 -15.88 -8.19
CA PHE A 330 -24.26 -15.35 -9.08
C PHE A 330 -24.86 -14.62 -10.28
N PHE A 331 -24.49 -13.35 -10.45
CA PHE A 331 -24.87 -12.49 -11.56
C PHE A 331 -23.65 -11.98 -12.31
N VAL A 332 -23.80 -11.80 -13.61
CA VAL A 332 -22.76 -11.29 -14.51
C VAL A 332 -23.31 -10.18 -15.41
N VAL A 333 -22.44 -9.22 -15.73
CA VAL A 333 -22.68 -8.16 -16.72
C VAL A 333 -21.35 -7.82 -17.42
N ASP A 334 -21.38 -7.54 -18.72
CA ASP A 334 -20.23 -6.96 -19.43
C ASP A 334 -20.33 -5.44 -19.43
N GLY A 335 -19.84 -4.82 -18.34
CA GLY A 335 -19.88 -3.38 -18.18
C GLY A 335 -19.05 -2.61 -19.21
N HIS A 336 -18.00 -3.22 -19.77
CA HIS A 336 -17.14 -2.58 -20.76
C HIS A 336 -17.83 -2.52 -22.13
N SER A 337 -18.46 -3.62 -22.55
CA SER A 337 -19.23 -3.64 -23.80
C SER A 337 -20.40 -2.67 -23.73
N VAL A 338 -21.17 -2.67 -22.63
CA VAL A 338 -22.26 -1.71 -22.40
C VAL A 338 -21.74 -0.25 -22.46
N ALA A 339 -20.63 0.05 -21.78
CA ALA A 339 -20.06 1.39 -21.77
C ALA A 339 -19.52 1.82 -23.15
N ASN A 340 -18.95 0.90 -23.92
CA ASN A 340 -18.48 1.18 -25.28
C ASN A 340 -19.63 1.46 -26.25
N GLU A 341 -20.71 0.68 -26.18
CA GLU A 341 -21.90 0.85 -27.02
C GLU A 341 -22.53 2.24 -26.86
N VAL A 342 -22.63 2.74 -25.62
CA VAL A 342 -23.16 4.09 -25.35
C VAL A 342 -22.11 5.20 -25.47
N GLY A 343 -20.86 4.87 -25.80
CA GLY A 343 -19.77 5.82 -25.98
C GLY A 343 -19.27 6.49 -24.70
N LEU A 344 -19.25 5.74 -23.59
CA LEU A 344 -18.63 6.07 -22.30
C LEU A 344 -17.18 5.54 -22.15
N LYS A 345 -16.66 4.81 -23.16
CA LYS A 345 -15.33 4.17 -23.16
C LYS A 345 -15.19 3.21 -21.97
N ASN A 346 -14.06 3.23 -21.26
CA ASN A 346 -13.75 2.30 -20.16
C ASN A 346 -14.45 2.63 -18.82
N ARG A 347 -15.55 3.40 -18.82
CA ARG A 347 -16.23 3.82 -17.58
C ARG A 347 -17.43 2.93 -17.27
N ILE A 348 -17.19 1.92 -16.43
CA ILE A 348 -18.20 0.92 -16.03
C ILE A 348 -19.02 1.34 -14.80
N ASN A 349 -18.65 2.44 -14.14
CA ASN A 349 -19.20 2.83 -12.83
C ASN A 349 -20.73 2.98 -12.81
N THR A 350 -21.33 3.59 -13.84
CA THR A 350 -22.80 3.75 -13.95
C THR A 350 -23.50 2.40 -14.12
N VAL A 351 -22.90 1.48 -14.88
CA VAL A 351 -23.42 0.13 -15.12
C VAL A 351 -23.42 -0.66 -13.82
N MET A 352 -22.26 -0.76 -13.16
CA MET A 352 -22.12 -1.53 -11.92
C MET A 352 -22.98 -0.97 -10.79
N GLN A 353 -23.09 0.36 -10.68
CA GLN A 353 -23.97 1.01 -9.71
C GLN A 353 -25.44 0.62 -9.93
N THR A 354 -25.89 0.59 -11.19
CA THR A 354 -27.26 0.21 -11.55
C THR A 354 -27.54 -1.24 -11.16
N CYS A 355 -26.64 -2.16 -11.48
CA CYS A 355 -26.75 -3.57 -11.10
C CYS A 355 -26.77 -3.74 -9.57
N PHE A 356 -25.98 -2.98 -8.81
CA PHE A 356 -26.05 -3.00 -7.35
C PHE A 356 -27.44 -2.64 -6.83
N PHE A 357 -28.02 -1.52 -7.28
CA PHE A 357 -29.37 -1.12 -6.85
C PHE A 357 -30.45 -2.12 -7.25
N ALA A 358 -30.30 -2.77 -8.41
CA ALA A 358 -31.25 -3.79 -8.86
C ALA A 358 -31.19 -5.09 -8.03
N LEU A 359 -30.04 -5.40 -7.44
CA LEU A 359 -29.78 -6.69 -6.78
C LEU A 359 -29.72 -6.62 -5.24
N ALA A 360 -29.36 -5.46 -4.67
CA ALA A 360 -29.05 -5.34 -3.24
C ALA A 360 -30.28 -5.33 -2.31
N ASP A 361 -31.49 -5.24 -2.87
CA ASP A 361 -32.75 -5.26 -2.11
C ASP A 361 -32.78 -4.22 -0.97
N ILE A 362 -32.35 -2.99 -1.31
CA ILE A 362 -32.34 -1.82 -0.39
C ILE A 362 -33.52 -0.90 -0.69
N LEU A 363 -33.85 -0.75 -1.97
CA LEU A 363 -34.94 0.06 -2.50
C LEU A 363 -35.72 -0.76 -3.53
N PRO A 364 -37.03 -0.50 -3.69
CA PRO A 364 -37.78 -1.04 -4.83
C PRO A 364 -37.09 -0.67 -6.14
N ARG A 365 -37.00 -1.64 -7.06
CA ARG A 365 -36.22 -1.52 -8.31
C ARG A 365 -36.56 -0.26 -9.11
N ASP A 366 -37.84 0.00 -9.33
CA ASP A 366 -38.30 1.15 -10.13
C ASP A 366 -37.94 2.49 -9.47
N GLU A 367 -38.07 2.56 -8.15
CA GLU A 367 -37.69 3.75 -7.37
C GLU A 367 -36.18 3.98 -7.43
N ALA A 368 -35.38 2.92 -7.32
CA ALA A 368 -33.94 3.02 -7.40
C ALA A 368 -33.47 3.52 -8.78
N ILE A 369 -34.07 3.02 -9.87
CA ILE A 369 -33.75 3.44 -11.24
C ILE A 369 -34.08 4.93 -11.45
N GLU A 370 -35.26 5.38 -11.02
CA GLU A 370 -35.65 6.79 -11.12
C GLU A 370 -34.70 7.71 -10.34
N ARG A 371 -34.29 7.30 -9.13
CA ARG A 371 -33.35 8.06 -8.30
C ARG A 371 -31.95 8.13 -8.91
N ILE A 372 -31.46 7.05 -9.51
CA ILE A 372 -30.19 7.02 -10.26
C ILE A 372 -30.26 8.00 -11.44
N LYS A 373 -31.31 7.91 -12.26
CA LYS A 373 -31.51 8.82 -13.42
C LYS A 373 -31.60 10.28 -12.97
N GLY A 374 -32.31 10.56 -11.87
CA GLY A 374 -32.37 11.90 -11.26
C GLY A 374 -31.00 12.43 -10.82
N THR A 375 -30.19 11.59 -10.19
CA THR A 375 -28.84 11.93 -9.72
C THR A 375 -27.87 12.16 -10.88
N ILE A 376 -27.98 11.37 -11.96
CA ILE A 376 -27.22 11.56 -13.19
C ILE A 376 -27.50 12.95 -13.78
N ARG A 377 -28.77 13.37 -13.86
CA ARG A 377 -29.16 14.71 -14.34
C ARG A 377 -28.54 15.82 -13.46
N LYS A 378 -28.60 15.67 -12.13
CA LYS A 378 -28.02 16.64 -11.18
C LYS A 378 -26.48 16.73 -11.29
N THR A 379 -25.81 15.59 -11.42
CA THR A 379 -24.34 15.51 -11.42
C THR A 379 -23.73 15.94 -12.75
N TRP A 380 -24.35 15.54 -13.86
CA TRP A 380 -23.80 15.72 -15.21
C TRP A 380 -24.51 16.80 -16.03
N GLY A 381 -25.58 17.41 -15.52
CA GLY A 381 -26.34 18.45 -16.23
C GLY A 381 -25.46 19.62 -16.71
N ASN A 382 -24.51 20.05 -15.86
CA ASN A 382 -23.57 21.12 -16.21
C ASN A 382 -22.52 20.73 -17.26
N ARG A 383 -22.37 19.43 -17.57
CA ARG A 383 -21.44 18.93 -18.61
C ARG A 383 -22.12 18.67 -19.96
N GLY A 384 -23.41 18.97 -20.08
CA GLY A 384 -24.17 18.93 -21.32
C GLY A 384 -25.06 17.69 -21.49
N GLU A 385 -26.17 17.89 -22.18
CA GLU A 385 -27.25 16.90 -22.35
C GLU A 385 -26.79 15.61 -23.05
N SER A 386 -25.76 15.67 -23.89
CA SER A 386 -25.20 14.47 -24.52
C SER A 386 -24.61 13.50 -23.50
N ILE A 387 -23.98 13.99 -22.43
CA ILE A 387 -23.36 13.12 -21.41
C ILE A 387 -24.43 12.53 -20.50
N VAL A 388 -25.45 13.33 -20.18
CA VAL A 388 -26.62 12.88 -19.41
C VAL A 388 -27.34 11.75 -20.14
N ARG A 389 -27.67 11.93 -21.43
CA ARG A 389 -28.34 10.90 -22.24
C ARG A 389 -27.55 9.60 -22.33
N LYS A 390 -26.23 9.68 -22.55
CA LYS A 390 -25.36 8.48 -22.58
C LYS A 390 -25.36 7.71 -21.26
N ASN A 391 -25.32 8.40 -20.13
CA ASN A 391 -25.39 7.74 -18.82
C ASN A 391 -26.77 7.15 -18.53
N ILE A 392 -27.87 7.81 -18.93
CA ILE A 392 -29.22 7.23 -18.80
C ILE A 392 -29.36 5.98 -19.67
N ALA A 393 -28.89 6.01 -20.91
CA ALA A 393 -28.89 4.83 -21.79
C ALA A 393 -28.07 3.68 -21.19
N ALA A 394 -26.94 3.97 -20.53
CA ALA A 394 -26.15 2.97 -19.83
C ALA A 394 -26.91 2.30 -18.68
N VAL A 395 -27.79 3.03 -17.97
CA VAL A 395 -28.64 2.46 -16.89
C VAL A 395 -29.61 1.44 -17.48
N ASP A 396 -30.28 1.78 -18.58
CA ASP A 396 -31.27 0.91 -19.20
C ASP A 396 -30.61 -0.35 -19.78
N LEU A 397 -29.53 -0.18 -20.56
CA LEU A 397 -28.79 -1.29 -21.16
C LEU A 397 -28.12 -2.20 -20.11
N ALA A 398 -27.69 -1.64 -18.97
CA ALA A 398 -27.13 -2.42 -17.87
C ALA A 398 -28.13 -3.42 -17.27
N LEU A 399 -29.42 -3.07 -17.20
CA LEU A 399 -30.45 -3.93 -16.67
C LEU A 399 -30.81 -5.07 -17.64
N ASP A 400 -30.77 -4.80 -18.93
CA ASP A 400 -31.02 -5.79 -19.98
C ASP A 400 -29.85 -6.77 -20.12
N ALA A 401 -28.61 -6.29 -19.94
CA ALA A 401 -27.39 -7.09 -20.00
C ALA A 401 -27.05 -7.82 -18.68
N LEU A 402 -27.85 -7.65 -17.62
CA LEU A 402 -27.64 -8.31 -16.34
C LEU A 402 -28.27 -9.70 -16.34
N HIS A 403 -27.43 -10.73 -16.17
CA HIS A 403 -27.88 -12.12 -16.24
C HIS A 403 -27.48 -12.92 -15.00
N GLU A 404 -28.38 -13.79 -14.54
CA GLU A 404 -28.09 -14.78 -13.50
C GLU A 404 -27.40 -16.00 -14.12
N VAL A 405 -26.29 -16.43 -13.51
CA VAL A 405 -25.50 -17.57 -13.96
C VAL A 405 -26.04 -18.83 -13.32
N LYS A 406 -26.26 -19.88 -14.12
CA LYS A 406 -26.67 -21.19 -13.61
C LYS A 406 -25.47 -21.89 -12.97
N ILE A 407 -25.53 -22.10 -11.66
CA ILE A 407 -24.46 -22.75 -10.90
C ILE A 407 -24.62 -24.27 -10.94
N PRO A 408 -23.64 -25.03 -11.44
CA PRO A 408 -23.63 -26.49 -11.35
C PRO A 408 -23.48 -27.01 -9.91
N ASN A 409 -23.85 -28.28 -9.69
CA ASN A 409 -23.76 -28.91 -8.36
C ASN A 409 -22.33 -29.21 -7.89
N SER A 410 -21.34 -29.16 -8.78
CA SER A 410 -19.95 -29.48 -8.49
C SER A 410 -19.01 -28.59 -9.30
N ALA A 411 -17.87 -28.24 -8.71
CA ALA A 411 -16.80 -27.55 -9.42
C ALA A 411 -16.18 -28.44 -10.50
N GLY A 412 -16.00 -27.89 -11.70
CA GLY A 412 -15.39 -28.57 -12.85
C GLY A 412 -14.02 -28.02 -13.23
N ALA A 413 -13.62 -26.87 -12.68
CA ALA A 413 -12.36 -26.23 -13.02
C ALA A 413 -11.14 -27.03 -12.52
N THR A 414 -10.15 -27.17 -13.40
CA THR A 414 -8.80 -27.66 -13.07
C THR A 414 -7.82 -26.52 -12.81
N ARG A 415 -8.13 -25.32 -13.33
CA ARG A 415 -7.35 -24.09 -13.12
C ARG A 415 -7.49 -23.60 -11.69
N THR A 416 -6.38 -23.31 -11.02
CA THR A 416 -6.33 -22.68 -9.69
C THR A 416 -6.01 -21.18 -9.82
N ARG A 417 -6.21 -20.43 -8.73
CA ARG A 417 -5.70 -19.05 -8.64
C ARG A 417 -4.18 -19.01 -8.85
N SER A 418 -3.70 -17.92 -9.42
CA SER A 418 -2.27 -17.71 -9.62
C SER A 418 -1.55 -17.52 -8.29
N ALA A 419 -0.34 -18.06 -8.18
CA ALA A 419 0.51 -17.80 -7.03
C ALA A 419 0.86 -16.29 -6.99
N PRO A 420 0.86 -15.63 -5.82
CA PRO A 420 1.16 -14.21 -5.72
C PRO A 420 2.58 -13.84 -6.18
N VAL A 421 3.52 -14.79 -6.09
CA VAL A 421 4.90 -14.68 -6.55
C VAL A 421 5.34 -16.03 -7.13
N PRO A 422 6.34 -16.08 -8.03
CA PRO A 422 6.89 -17.33 -8.54
C PRO A 422 7.56 -18.19 -7.45
N GLU A 423 7.59 -19.52 -7.64
CA GLU A 423 8.28 -20.46 -6.74
C GLU A 423 9.80 -20.25 -6.66
N THR A 424 10.38 -19.58 -7.66
CA THR A 424 11.81 -19.23 -7.71
C THR A 424 12.15 -17.99 -6.89
N ALA A 425 11.17 -17.29 -6.31
CA ALA A 425 11.40 -16.10 -5.52
C ALA A 425 12.20 -16.41 -4.23
N PRO A 426 12.98 -15.46 -3.67
CA PRO A 426 13.69 -15.68 -2.42
C PRO A 426 12.76 -16.00 -1.24
N ASP A 427 13.27 -16.68 -0.21
CA ASP A 427 12.50 -17.15 0.95
C ASP A 427 11.67 -16.03 1.61
N PHE A 428 12.25 -14.85 1.85
CA PHE A 428 11.52 -13.71 2.42
C PHE A 428 10.37 -13.26 1.50
N VAL A 429 10.57 -13.30 0.18
CA VAL A 429 9.55 -12.94 -0.80
C VAL A 429 8.40 -13.96 -0.76
N GLN A 430 8.71 -15.25 -0.69
CA GLN A 430 7.68 -16.30 -0.61
C GLN A 430 6.90 -16.26 0.71
N ARG A 431 7.58 -16.14 1.85
CA ARG A 431 6.95 -16.25 3.17
C ARG A 431 6.25 -14.97 3.63
N VAL A 432 6.81 -13.80 3.32
CA VAL A 432 6.35 -12.51 3.83
C VAL A 432 5.68 -11.69 2.72
N THR A 433 6.42 -11.42 1.64
CA THR A 433 5.96 -10.51 0.58
C THR A 433 4.71 -11.04 -0.12
N ALA A 434 4.69 -12.34 -0.47
CA ALA A 434 3.56 -12.99 -1.12
C ALA A 434 2.28 -12.93 -0.29
N MET A 435 2.38 -13.05 1.04
CA MET A 435 1.24 -12.95 1.95
C MET A 435 0.65 -11.53 1.95
N ILE A 436 1.51 -10.50 1.91
CA ILE A 436 1.05 -9.11 1.84
C ILE A 436 0.43 -8.83 0.46
N ILE A 437 1.04 -9.27 -0.65
CA ILE A 437 0.48 -9.16 -2.01
C ILE A 437 -0.90 -9.83 -2.09
N ALA A 438 -1.07 -10.99 -1.45
CA ALA A 438 -2.33 -11.73 -1.43
C ALA A 438 -3.41 -11.11 -0.50
N GLY A 439 -3.14 -9.97 0.13
CA GLY A 439 -4.07 -9.34 1.09
C GLY A 439 -4.18 -10.07 2.43
N LYS A 440 -3.18 -10.90 2.77
CA LYS A 440 -3.12 -11.73 3.99
C LYS A 440 -2.03 -11.28 4.97
N GLY A 441 -1.56 -10.03 4.85
CA GLY A 441 -0.51 -9.48 5.70
C GLY A 441 -0.85 -9.49 7.19
N ASP A 442 -2.13 -9.37 7.56
CA ASP A 442 -2.60 -9.46 8.96
C ASP A 442 -2.36 -10.81 9.62
N LEU A 443 -2.13 -11.88 8.85
CA LEU A 443 -1.82 -13.22 9.37
C LEU A 443 -0.33 -13.39 9.71
N LEU A 444 0.54 -12.48 9.27
CA LEU A 444 1.96 -12.55 9.54
C LEU A 444 2.22 -12.27 11.04
N PRO A 445 2.98 -13.13 11.72
CA PRO A 445 3.33 -12.92 13.12
C PRO A 445 4.43 -11.86 13.27
N VAL A 446 4.68 -11.43 14.51
CA VAL A 446 5.76 -10.47 14.83
C VAL A 446 7.13 -11.00 14.38
N SER A 447 7.40 -12.30 14.52
CA SER A 447 8.66 -12.93 14.07
C SER A 447 8.93 -12.86 12.56
N ALA A 448 7.92 -12.54 11.75
CA ALA A 448 8.07 -12.40 10.30
C ALA A 448 8.61 -11.02 9.88
N MET A 449 8.60 -10.03 10.78
CA MET A 449 9.00 -8.66 10.48
C MET A 449 10.47 -8.41 10.84
N PRO A 450 11.21 -7.65 10.01
CA PRO A 450 12.56 -7.20 10.38
C PRO A 450 12.49 -6.25 11.59
N ILE A 451 13.41 -6.40 12.54
CA ILE A 451 13.39 -5.69 13.83
C ILE A 451 13.61 -4.18 13.71
N ASP A 452 14.26 -3.75 12.63
CA ASP A 452 14.63 -2.36 12.32
C ASP A 452 13.83 -1.80 11.14
N GLY A 453 12.93 -2.59 10.56
CA GLY A 453 12.17 -2.20 9.37
C GLY A 453 12.95 -2.30 8.06
N THR A 454 14.12 -2.96 8.01
CA THR A 454 14.89 -3.14 6.76
C THR A 454 14.28 -4.25 5.90
N PHE A 455 13.80 -3.91 4.69
CA PHE A 455 13.23 -4.85 3.72
C PHE A 455 14.20 -5.14 2.55
N PRO A 456 14.11 -6.32 1.92
CA PRO A 456 14.92 -6.63 0.75
C PRO A 456 14.55 -5.76 -0.47
N THR A 457 15.55 -5.52 -1.30
CA THR A 457 15.42 -4.94 -2.64
C THR A 457 15.07 -6.01 -3.69
N SER A 458 14.89 -5.61 -4.95
CA SER A 458 14.64 -6.49 -6.09
C SER A 458 13.33 -7.28 -6.00
N THR A 459 12.32 -6.77 -5.30
CA THR A 459 11.09 -7.52 -5.04
C THR A 459 9.95 -7.22 -6.02
N SER A 460 9.94 -6.05 -6.68
CA SER A 460 8.90 -5.68 -7.65
C SER A 460 8.81 -6.65 -8.85
N ARG A 461 9.95 -7.19 -9.31
CA ARG A 461 10.04 -8.16 -10.42
C ARG A 461 9.26 -9.47 -10.20
N PHE A 462 8.92 -9.78 -8.96
CA PHE A 462 8.15 -10.99 -8.62
C PHE A 462 6.65 -10.76 -8.61
N GLU A 463 6.18 -9.50 -8.66
CA GLU A 463 4.76 -9.18 -8.52
C GLU A 463 3.96 -9.46 -9.80
N ARG A 464 4.53 -9.20 -10.98
CA ARG A 464 3.95 -9.49 -12.31
C ARG A 464 2.44 -9.18 -12.40
N ARG A 465 2.09 -7.92 -12.10
CA ARG A 465 0.73 -7.45 -11.77
C ARG A 465 -0.31 -7.66 -12.88
N SER A 466 0.13 -7.67 -14.12
CA SER A 466 -0.68 -7.93 -15.31
C SER A 466 -1.91 -7.01 -15.47
N ILE A 467 -1.74 -5.70 -15.20
CA ILE A 467 -2.86 -4.74 -15.12
C ILE A 467 -3.24 -4.04 -16.43
N ALA A 468 -2.41 -4.13 -17.47
CA ALA A 468 -2.67 -3.45 -18.75
C ALA A 468 -3.65 -4.22 -19.64
N ASN A 469 -4.61 -3.49 -20.24
CA ASN A 469 -5.49 -4.05 -21.27
C ASN A 469 -4.81 -4.10 -22.66
N GLU A 470 -3.90 -3.16 -22.92
CA GLU A 470 -3.12 -3.07 -24.16
C GLU A 470 -1.63 -2.94 -23.83
N ILE A 471 -0.77 -3.52 -24.67
CA ILE A 471 0.69 -3.44 -24.54
C ILE A 471 1.32 -3.01 -25.87
N PRO A 472 2.50 -2.36 -25.85
CA PRO A 472 3.20 -2.00 -27.07
C PRO A 472 3.77 -3.25 -27.76
N VAL A 473 3.47 -3.41 -29.05
CA VAL A 473 4.04 -4.46 -29.91
C VAL A 473 5.05 -3.83 -30.84
N TRP A 474 6.28 -4.34 -30.84
CA TRP A 474 7.40 -3.81 -31.61
C TRP A 474 7.43 -4.35 -33.04
N ASP A 475 7.56 -3.44 -34.01
CA ASP A 475 7.80 -3.73 -35.41
C ASP A 475 9.29 -3.45 -35.74
N PRO A 476 10.10 -4.51 -35.94
CA PRO A 476 11.52 -4.36 -36.20
C PRO A 476 11.83 -3.75 -37.56
N GLU A 477 10.93 -3.77 -38.56
CA GLU A 477 11.20 -3.29 -39.92
C GLU A 477 11.15 -1.76 -40.02
N ILE A 478 10.29 -1.13 -39.21
CA ILE A 478 10.09 0.32 -39.17
C ILE A 478 11.06 0.99 -38.18
N CYS A 479 11.49 0.26 -37.15
CA CYS A 479 12.30 0.80 -36.06
C CYS A 479 13.59 1.48 -36.54
N ILE A 480 13.86 2.68 -36.01
CA ILE A 480 15.08 3.47 -36.31
C ILE A 480 16.12 3.43 -35.17
N GLU A 481 15.94 2.52 -34.19
CA GLU A 481 16.94 2.25 -33.14
C GLU A 481 17.23 3.45 -32.20
N CYS A 482 16.30 4.39 -32.06
CA CYS A 482 16.52 5.62 -31.28
C CYS A 482 16.47 5.46 -29.75
N ALA A 483 16.02 4.31 -29.24
CA ALA A 483 15.87 3.99 -27.82
C ALA A 483 14.89 4.87 -27.00
N LEU A 484 14.20 5.83 -27.63
CA LEU A 484 13.28 6.74 -26.93
C LEU A 484 12.19 6.00 -26.15
N CYS A 485 11.68 4.90 -26.71
CA CYS A 485 10.66 4.07 -26.05
C CYS A 485 11.13 3.47 -24.72
N ALA A 486 12.39 3.04 -24.63
CA ALA A 486 12.99 2.51 -23.40
C ALA A 486 13.31 3.63 -22.40
N LEU A 487 13.77 4.79 -22.90
CA LEU A 487 14.05 5.96 -22.08
C LEU A 487 12.82 6.45 -21.33
N VAL A 488 11.72 6.68 -22.06
CA VAL A 488 10.50 7.29 -21.50
C VAL A 488 9.64 6.32 -20.71
N CYS A 489 9.96 5.02 -20.71
CA CYS A 489 9.16 4.04 -19.99
C CYS A 489 9.23 4.28 -18.47
N PRO A 490 8.11 4.62 -17.81
CA PRO A 490 8.13 4.94 -16.38
C PRO A 490 8.25 3.72 -15.47
N HIS A 491 8.20 2.51 -16.03
CA HIS A 491 8.22 1.26 -15.25
C HIS A 491 9.34 0.32 -15.66
N ALA A 492 10.25 0.73 -16.56
CA ALA A 492 11.25 -0.15 -17.16
C ALA A 492 10.65 -1.43 -17.80
N ALA A 493 9.38 -1.35 -18.23
CA ALA A 493 8.61 -2.44 -18.82
C ALA A 493 8.82 -2.58 -20.34
N ILE A 494 9.65 -1.74 -20.95
CA ILE A 494 10.17 -1.92 -22.30
C ILE A 494 11.67 -1.63 -22.26
N ARG A 495 12.47 -2.58 -22.73
CA ARG A 495 13.94 -2.52 -22.69
C ARG A 495 14.51 -2.88 -24.05
N MET A 496 15.78 -2.56 -24.25
CA MET A 496 16.51 -2.94 -25.44
C MET A 496 17.83 -3.60 -25.08
N LYS A 497 18.25 -4.57 -25.89
CA LYS A 497 19.57 -5.19 -25.80
C LYS A 497 20.16 -5.32 -27.20
N VAL A 498 21.48 -5.27 -27.26
CA VAL A 498 22.26 -5.68 -28.43
C VAL A 498 22.75 -7.09 -28.15
N LEU A 499 22.58 -7.99 -29.11
CA LEU A 499 22.85 -9.40 -28.97
C LEU A 499 23.67 -9.92 -30.16
N SER A 500 24.43 -10.97 -29.91
CA SER A 500 25.18 -11.70 -30.92
C SER A 500 24.29 -12.70 -31.65
N SER A 501 24.81 -13.29 -32.73
CA SER A 501 24.13 -14.41 -33.39
C SER A 501 24.08 -15.68 -32.52
N GLU A 502 24.98 -15.82 -31.54
CA GLU A 502 25.02 -16.96 -30.62
C GLU A 502 23.88 -16.87 -29.60
N ASP A 503 23.61 -15.68 -29.07
CA ASP A 503 22.50 -15.44 -28.13
C ASP A 503 21.14 -15.81 -28.76
N LEU A 504 21.00 -15.56 -30.08
CA LEU A 504 19.82 -15.92 -30.85
C LEU A 504 19.58 -17.43 -31.00
N ALA A 505 20.61 -18.28 -30.85
CA ALA A 505 20.46 -19.72 -31.06
C ALA A 505 19.48 -20.35 -30.06
N SER A 506 19.31 -19.73 -28.89
CA SER A 506 18.36 -20.15 -27.85
C SER A 506 17.04 -19.39 -27.87
N ALA A 507 16.85 -18.48 -28.83
CA ALA A 507 15.67 -17.64 -28.91
C ALA A 507 14.42 -18.44 -29.31
N PRO A 508 13.25 -18.11 -28.73
CA PRO A 508 12.01 -18.75 -29.10
C PRO A 508 11.60 -18.44 -30.55
N GLU A 509 10.81 -19.32 -31.16
CA GLU A 509 10.30 -19.12 -32.51
C GLU A 509 9.54 -17.79 -32.62
N GLY A 510 9.95 -16.95 -33.57
CA GLY A 510 9.38 -15.62 -33.80
C GLY A 510 9.92 -14.52 -32.87
N PHE A 511 11.01 -14.75 -32.14
CA PHE A 511 11.67 -13.69 -31.38
C PHE A 511 12.13 -12.56 -32.30
N ALA A 512 11.60 -11.35 -32.09
CA ALA A 512 11.82 -10.23 -33.00
C ALA A 512 13.21 -9.63 -32.81
N THR A 513 13.94 -9.43 -33.91
CA THR A 513 15.23 -8.74 -33.95
C THR A 513 15.38 -7.88 -35.19
N ARG A 514 16.33 -6.95 -35.15
CA ARG A 514 16.78 -6.13 -36.29
C ARG A 514 18.30 -6.05 -36.30
N ALA A 515 18.91 -5.88 -37.48
CA ALA A 515 20.32 -5.52 -37.59
C ALA A 515 20.66 -4.26 -36.79
N TRP A 516 21.74 -4.29 -36.03
CA TRP A 516 22.25 -3.15 -35.26
C TRP A 516 23.19 -2.30 -36.10
N ASN A 517 22.95 -0.98 -36.15
CA ASN A 517 23.77 -0.05 -36.95
C ASN A 517 24.75 0.81 -36.12
N GLY A 518 24.92 0.52 -34.82
CA GLY A 518 25.86 1.25 -33.96
C GLY A 518 27.32 0.86 -34.19
N ARG A 519 28.25 1.78 -33.92
CA ARG A 519 29.71 1.59 -34.12
C ARG A 519 30.41 0.99 -32.91
N GLU A 520 29.70 0.88 -31.78
CA GLU A 520 30.22 0.46 -30.47
C GLU A 520 30.59 -1.03 -30.41
N TYR A 521 30.02 -1.84 -31.32
CA TYR A 521 30.35 -3.25 -31.47
C TYR A 521 31.13 -3.44 -32.77
N GLU A 522 32.44 -3.64 -32.65
CA GLU A 522 33.30 -3.95 -33.78
C GLU A 522 32.91 -5.31 -34.37
N ASN A 523 32.79 -5.35 -35.70
CA ASN A 523 32.37 -6.48 -36.55
C ASN A 523 30.86 -6.54 -36.79
N GLY A 524 30.41 -5.94 -37.91
CA GLY A 524 29.04 -6.00 -38.38
C GLY A 524 28.48 -7.42 -38.34
N GLY A 525 27.34 -7.59 -37.68
CA GLY A 525 26.74 -8.88 -37.34
C GLY A 525 25.93 -8.87 -36.05
N SER A 526 26.08 -7.84 -35.22
CA SER A 526 25.23 -7.64 -34.04
C SER A 526 23.78 -7.35 -34.43
N LEU A 527 22.87 -7.90 -33.65
CA LEU A 527 21.44 -7.65 -33.75
C LEU A 527 20.99 -6.86 -32.53
N MET A 528 19.81 -6.28 -32.62
CA MET A 528 19.14 -5.67 -31.48
C MET A 528 17.71 -6.17 -31.36
N THR A 529 17.22 -6.12 -30.13
CA THR A 529 15.82 -6.38 -29.81
C THR A 529 15.28 -5.29 -28.90
N ILE A 530 14.00 -4.95 -29.07
CA ILE A 530 13.23 -4.16 -28.11
C ILE A 530 12.13 -5.09 -27.60
N GLN A 531 12.16 -5.37 -26.30
CA GLN A 531 11.26 -6.33 -25.68
C GLN A 531 10.43 -5.65 -24.58
N VAL A 532 9.13 -5.95 -24.58
CA VAL A 532 8.19 -5.53 -23.53
C VAL A 532 8.09 -6.62 -22.46
N ALA A 533 8.03 -6.21 -21.19
CA ALA A 533 7.62 -7.03 -20.06
C ALA A 533 6.08 -6.94 -19.96
N PRO A 534 5.32 -7.92 -20.48
CA PRO A 534 3.87 -7.75 -20.66
C PRO A 534 3.10 -7.68 -19.34
N ASP A 535 3.62 -8.31 -18.28
CA ASP A 535 2.97 -8.32 -16.96
C ASP A 535 3.28 -7.09 -16.11
N ASP A 536 4.35 -6.37 -16.41
CA ASP A 536 4.73 -5.15 -15.69
C ASP A 536 4.42 -3.87 -16.49
N CYS A 537 4.04 -4.01 -17.76
CA CYS A 537 3.52 -2.90 -18.54
C CYS A 537 2.22 -2.38 -17.93
N THR A 538 2.09 -1.06 -17.82
CA THR A 538 0.90 -0.37 -17.29
C THR A 538 -0.03 0.15 -18.40
N GLY A 539 0.30 -0.07 -19.68
CA GLY A 539 -0.53 0.35 -20.81
C GLY A 539 -0.60 1.87 -21.01
N CYS A 540 0.37 2.64 -20.50
CA CYS A 540 0.32 4.10 -20.51
C CYS A 540 0.47 4.78 -21.88
N ASN A 541 0.75 4.05 -22.95
CA ASN A 541 0.92 4.54 -24.33
C ASN A 541 2.10 5.51 -24.57
N VAL A 542 2.87 5.91 -23.54
CA VAL A 542 3.95 6.91 -23.69
C VAL A 542 5.03 6.47 -24.69
N CYS A 543 5.40 5.19 -24.71
CA CYS A 543 6.43 4.65 -25.62
C CYS A 543 5.98 4.65 -27.10
N ALA A 544 4.72 4.34 -27.36
CA ALA A 544 4.14 4.37 -28.72
C ALA A 544 3.90 5.81 -29.19
N GLU A 545 3.53 6.71 -28.28
CA GLU A 545 3.33 8.13 -28.58
C GLU A 545 4.64 8.81 -29.00
N VAL A 546 5.71 8.62 -28.22
CA VAL A 546 7.03 9.21 -28.50
C VAL A 546 7.73 8.60 -29.72
N CYS A 547 7.30 7.41 -30.17
CA CYS A 547 7.94 6.70 -31.27
C CYS A 547 7.88 7.55 -32.56
N PRO A 548 9.04 8.01 -33.08
CA PRO A 548 9.07 8.88 -34.26
C PRO A 548 8.98 8.09 -35.57
N ALA A 549 9.15 6.77 -35.52
CA ALA A 549 9.21 5.92 -36.70
C ALA A 549 7.81 5.48 -37.13
N GLN A 550 7.44 5.81 -38.36
CA GLN A 550 6.14 5.52 -38.97
C GLN A 550 6.32 4.73 -40.26
N SER A 551 5.39 3.80 -40.52
CA SER A 551 5.32 3.12 -41.80
C SER A 551 5.08 4.12 -42.93
N LYS A 552 5.78 3.92 -44.05
CA LYS A 552 5.54 4.68 -45.28
C LYS A 552 4.36 4.14 -46.09
N GLU A 553 3.90 2.93 -45.77
CA GLU A 553 2.90 2.18 -46.53
C GLU A 553 1.55 2.13 -45.81
N VAL A 554 1.56 1.96 -44.48
CA VAL A 554 0.34 1.83 -43.67
C VAL A 554 0.14 3.09 -42.83
N ALA A 555 -0.92 3.83 -43.11
CA ALA A 555 -1.25 5.05 -42.38
C ALA A 555 -1.43 4.76 -40.88
N LYS A 556 -0.77 5.57 -40.03
CA LYS A 556 -0.80 5.50 -38.56
C LYS A 556 -0.12 4.28 -37.92
N HIS A 557 0.46 3.36 -38.69
CA HIS A 557 1.27 2.26 -38.16
C HIS A 557 2.66 2.79 -37.75
N LYS A 558 3.04 2.60 -36.48
CA LYS A 558 4.35 3.00 -35.94
C LYS A 558 5.24 1.77 -35.70
N ALA A 559 6.52 2.01 -35.44
CA ALA A 559 7.40 0.92 -34.97
C ALA A 559 7.00 0.34 -33.61
N LEU A 560 6.13 1.04 -32.86
CA LEU A 560 5.50 0.56 -31.64
C LEU A 560 4.03 0.97 -31.65
N ASP A 561 3.16 -0.02 -31.71
CA ASP A 561 1.70 0.16 -31.66
C ASP A 561 1.14 -0.49 -30.39
N MET A 562 0.18 0.16 -29.75
CA MET A 562 -0.59 -0.47 -28.67
C MET A 562 -1.55 -1.51 -29.27
N ARG A 563 -1.51 -2.74 -28.76
CA ARG A 563 -2.38 -3.84 -29.17
C ARG A 563 -3.02 -4.53 -27.96
N PRO A 564 -4.20 -5.16 -28.11
CA PRO A 564 -4.84 -5.92 -27.05
C PRO A 564 -3.87 -6.93 -26.43
N LYS A 565 -3.67 -6.86 -25.11
CA LYS A 565 -2.68 -7.67 -24.40
C LYS A 565 -2.97 -9.16 -24.56
N HIS A 566 -4.24 -9.56 -24.50
CA HIS A 566 -4.66 -10.96 -24.54
C HIS A 566 -4.11 -11.72 -25.74
N ASP A 567 -4.09 -11.09 -26.93
CA ASP A 567 -3.67 -11.71 -28.18
C ASP A 567 -2.15 -11.92 -28.27
N HIS A 568 -1.38 -11.24 -27.42
CA HIS A 568 0.08 -11.22 -27.45
C HIS A 568 0.73 -11.75 -26.16
N LEU A 569 -0.04 -11.95 -25.09
CA LEU A 569 0.48 -12.17 -23.73
C LEU A 569 1.47 -13.33 -23.63
N GLU A 570 1.07 -14.52 -24.04
CA GLU A 570 1.88 -15.73 -23.88
C GLU A 570 3.17 -15.67 -24.71
N ARG A 571 3.10 -15.12 -25.93
CA ARG A 571 4.29 -14.88 -26.75
C ARG A 571 5.23 -13.88 -26.08
N GLN A 572 4.71 -12.74 -25.64
CA GLN A 572 5.53 -11.70 -25.02
C GLN A 572 6.13 -12.14 -23.67
N ARG A 573 5.47 -13.04 -22.93
CA ARG A 573 6.04 -13.65 -21.70
C ARG A 573 7.26 -14.48 -22.01
N ARG A 574 7.13 -15.42 -22.95
CA ARG A 574 8.23 -16.29 -23.40
C ARG A 574 9.38 -15.49 -23.99
N ASP A 575 9.07 -14.48 -24.80
CA ASP A 575 10.08 -13.62 -25.44
C ASP A 575 10.77 -12.74 -24.36
N TRP A 576 10.05 -12.26 -23.34
CA TRP A 576 10.63 -11.57 -22.17
C TRP A 576 11.53 -12.47 -21.32
N ASP A 577 11.11 -13.70 -21.04
CA ASP A 577 11.93 -14.66 -20.28
C ASP A 577 13.24 -14.94 -21.02
N HIS A 578 13.23 -15.09 -22.36
CA HIS A 578 14.46 -15.19 -23.15
C HIS A 578 15.28 -13.89 -23.12
N PHE A 579 14.66 -12.71 -23.23
CA PHE A 579 15.35 -11.42 -23.15
C PHE A 579 16.16 -11.24 -21.85
N LEU A 580 15.66 -11.77 -20.73
CA LEU A 580 16.37 -11.75 -19.45
C LEU A 580 17.60 -12.67 -19.43
N THR A 581 17.71 -13.64 -20.33
CA THR A 581 18.91 -14.51 -20.45
C THR A 581 20.04 -13.89 -21.28
N ILE A 582 19.73 -12.88 -22.10
CA ILE A 582 20.74 -12.16 -22.89
C ILE A 582 21.64 -11.37 -21.93
N PRO A 583 22.99 -11.47 -22.03
CA PRO A 583 23.90 -10.75 -21.15
C PRO A 583 23.71 -9.22 -21.20
N GLU A 584 23.90 -8.55 -20.07
CA GLU A 584 23.97 -7.10 -20.03
C GLU A 584 25.26 -6.60 -20.71
N PRO A 585 25.25 -5.44 -21.38
CA PRO A 585 26.45 -4.96 -22.09
C PRO A 585 27.54 -4.54 -21.11
N ASP A 586 28.79 -4.77 -21.51
CA ASP A 586 29.96 -4.22 -20.83
C ASP A 586 29.88 -2.68 -20.79
N ARG A 587 29.70 -2.13 -19.59
CA ARG A 587 29.51 -0.68 -19.35
C ARG A 587 30.66 0.14 -19.92
N THR A 588 31.88 -0.40 -19.99
CA THR A 588 33.06 0.31 -20.51
C THR A 588 33.03 0.51 -22.03
N LYS A 589 32.21 -0.27 -22.75
CA LYS A 589 32.07 -0.22 -24.21
C LYS A 589 30.88 0.61 -24.66
N VAL A 590 30.06 1.09 -23.73
CA VAL A 590 28.83 1.84 -24.02
C VAL A 590 29.08 3.33 -23.92
N ASN A 591 28.65 4.10 -24.93
CA ASN A 591 28.60 5.56 -24.83
C ASN A 591 27.43 6.01 -23.94
N VAL A 592 27.66 6.04 -22.63
CA VAL A 592 26.66 6.36 -21.61
C VAL A 592 26.08 7.78 -21.74
N ALA A 593 26.79 8.71 -22.40
CA ALA A 593 26.31 10.07 -22.63
C ALA A 593 25.24 10.17 -23.73
N SER A 594 25.08 9.12 -24.55
CA SER A 594 24.06 9.07 -25.59
C SER A 594 22.76 8.45 -25.08
N ILE A 595 21.62 8.85 -25.66
CA ILE A 595 20.32 8.20 -25.37
C ILE A 595 20.41 6.70 -25.68
N LYS A 596 20.89 6.34 -26.88
CA LYS A 596 21.00 4.94 -27.31
C LYS A 596 21.83 4.10 -26.32
N GLY A 597 23.02 4.60 -25.96
CA GLY A 597 23.93 3.90 -25.05
C GLY A 597 23.36 3.80 -23.63
N SER A 598 22.85 4.89 -23.05
CA SER A 598 22.26 4.84 -21.70
C SER A 598 21.13 3.81 -21.58
N GLN A 599 20.36 3.59 -22.65
CA GLN A 599 19.23 2.67 -22.65
C GLN A 599 19.59 1.21 -22.94
N MET A 600 20.83 0.93 -23.31
CA MET A 600 21.36 -0.43 -23.33
C MET A 600 21.75 -0.91 -21.93
N LEU A 601 22.02 0.00 -21.00
CA LEU A 601 22.39 -0.35 -19.63
C LEU A 601 21.19 -0.87 -18.84
N GLU A 602 21.45 -1.84 -17.96
CA GLU A 602 20.45 -2.40 -17.06
C GLU A 602 19.84 -1.31 -16.15
N PRO A 603 18.51 -1.16 -16.12
CA PRO A 603 17.85 -0.26 -15.18
C PRO A 603 17.74 -0.89 -13.78
N LEU A 604 18.35 -0.26 -12.76
CA LEU A 604 18.23 -0.73 -11.36
C LEU A 604 17.06 -0.10 -10.59
N PHE A 605 16.09 0.45 -11.34
CA PHE A 605 14.79 0.92 -10.83
C PHE A 605 13.70 0.44 -11.78
N GLU A 606 12.94 -0.59 -11.38
CA GLU A 606 12.00 -1.29 -12.25
C GLU A 606 10.66 -1.60 -11.59
N PHE A 607 9.58 -1.55 -12.38
CA PHE A 607 8.24 -2.02 -11.99
C PHE A 607 7.65 -1.36 -10.73
N SER A 608 7.94 -0.07 -10.52
CA SER A 608 7.44 0.69 -9.36
C SER A 608 5.91 0.79 -9.29
N GLY A 609 5.39 1.10 -8.10
CA GLY A 609 3.98 1.36 -7.84
C GLY A 609 3.45 2.71 -8.37
N ALA A 610 4.24 3.42 -9.20
CA ALA A 610 3.89 4.73 -9.74
C ALA A 610 2.73 4.65 -10.75
N CYS A 611 2.09 5.80 -11.01
CA CYS A 611 1.00 5.92 -11.98
C CYS A 611 1.42 5.45 -13.38
N ALA A 612 0.47 4.92 -14.16
CA ALA A 612 0.62 4.76 -15.60
C ALA A 612 1.00 6.12 -16.24
N GLY A 613 2.16 6.20 -16.89
CA GLY A 613 2.66 7.44 -17.49
C GLY A 613 3.25 8.44 -16.49
N CYS A 614 3.74 7.99 -15.33
CA CYS A 614 4.37 8.86 -14.33
C CYS A 614 5.54 9.66 -14.93
N GLY A 615 5.59 10.96 -14.65
CA GLY A 615 6.65 11.85 -15.13
C GLY A 615 7.93 11.81 -14.30
N GLU A 616 7.94 11.20 -13.11
CA GLU A 616 9.10 11.21 -12.19
C GLU A 616 10.03 10.00 -12.43
N THR A 617 9.46 8.80 -12.57
CA THR A 617 10.23 7.55 -12.58
C THR A 617 11.19 7.34 -13.77
N PRO A 618 10.95 7.88 -14.99
CA PRO A 618 11.96 7.80 -16.05
C PRO A 618 13.31 8.45 -15.65
N TYR A 619 13.28 9.51 -14.84
CA TYR A 619 14.49 10.16 -14.34
C TYR A 619 15.25 9.27 -13.35
N LEU A 620 14.53 8.61 -12.44
CA LEU A 620 15.14 7.68 -11.48
C LEU A 620 15.69 6.43 -12.17
N LYS A 621 14.97 5.90 -13.16
CA LYS A 621 15.45 4.80 -14.01
C LYS A 621 16.74 5.17 -14.74
N LEU A 622 16.81 6.38 -15.32
CA LEU A 622 18.02 6.84 -15.98
C LEU A 622 19.16 7.04 -14.98
N LEU A 623 18.88 7.60 -13.81
CA LEU A 623 19.86 7.77 -12.74
C LEU A 623 20.50 6.43 -12.35
N THR A 624 19.69 5.38 -12.19
CA THR A 624 20.20 4.05 -11.83
C THR A 624 20.94 3.36 -12.97
N GLN A 625 20.60 3.60 -14.23
CA GLN A 625 21.40 3.13 -15.37
C GLN A 625 22.81 3.73 -15.35
N LEU A 626 22.94 4.99 -14.96
CA LEU A 626 24.22 5.71 -14.95
C LEU A 626 25.08 5.44 -13.72
N PHE A 627 24.50 5.35 -12.52
CA PHE A 627 25.27 5.29 -11.26
C PHE A 627 24.78 4.21 -10.28
N GLY A 628 23.81 3.37 -10.68
CA GLY A 628 23.05 2.53 -9.75
C GLY A 628 23.88 1.52 -8.96
N ASP A 629 25.00 1.07 -9.50
CA ASP A 629 25.94 0.13 -8.88
C ASP A 629 26.78 0.72 -7.74
N ARG A 630 26.64 2.02 -7.47
CA ARG A 630 27.31 2.77 -6.39
C ARG A 630 26.44 3.91 -5.83
N LEU A 631 25.13 3.82 -6.01
CA LEU A 631 24.16 4.86 -5.63
C LEU A 631 23.73 4.73 -4.17
N VAL A 632 23.68 5.84 -3.46
CA VAL A 632 23.08 5.98 -2.13
C VAL A 632 22.00 7.05 -2.20
N VAL A 633 20.75 6.70 -1.88
CA VAL A 633 19.59 7.58 -2.02
C VAL A 633 19.03 7.96 -0.66
N ALA A 634 19.05 9.27 -0.37
CA ALA A 634 18.21 9.91 0.64
C ALA A 634 16.94 10.43 -0.05
N ASN A 635 15.79 9.86 0.30
CA ASN A 635 14.52 10.19 -0.35
C ASN A 635 13.58 10.94 0.60
N ALA A 636 13.09 12.12 0.19
CA ALA A 636 12.08 12.86 0.93
C ALA A 636 10.74 12.12 0.85
N THR A 637 9.91 12.30 1.88
CA THR A 637 8.54 11.79 1.86
C THR A 637 7.73 12.47 0.77
N GLY A 638 7.06 11.69 -0.08
CA GLY A 638 6.29 12.19 -1.21
C GLY A 638 6.02 11.12 -2.24
N CYS A 639 5.66 11.52 -3.48
CA CYS A 639 5.44 10.57 -4.58
C CYS A 639 6.60 9.56 -4.72
N SER A 640 7.83 10.08 -4.68
CA SER A 640 9.07 9.32 -4.79
C SER A 640 9.27 8.27 -3.71
N SER A 641 8.93 8.56 -2.45
CA SER A 641 9.04 7.55 -1.39
C SER A 641 7.90 6.53 -1.46
N ILE A 642 6.71 6.94 -1.91
CA ILE A 642 5.57 6.01 -2.06
C ILE A 642 5.84 5.00 -3.17
N TYR A 643 6.14 5.41 -4.40
CA TYR A 643 6.42 4.39 -5.43
C TYR A 643 7.79 3.73 -5.27
N GLY A 644 8.71 4.36 -4.52
CA GLY A 644 10.08 3.89 -4.32
C GLY A 644 10.28 2.97 -3.11
N GLY A 645 9.43 3.05 -2.08
CA GLY A 645 9.66 2.32 -0.83
C GLY A 645 8.38 1.84 -0.13
N ASN A 646 7.24 1.81 -0.82
CA ASN A 646 6.00 1.30 -0.23
C ASN A 646 5.88 -0.22 -0.39
N LEU A 647 5.81 -0.91 0.75
CA LEU A 647 5.57 -2.35 0.83
C LEU A 647 4.27 -2.77 0.13
N PRO A 648 4.17 -3.99 -0.42
CA PRO A 648 5.07 -5.12 -0.18
C PRO A 648 6.32 -5.20 -1.05
N THR A 649 6.38 -4.44 -2.14
CA THR A 649 7.44 -4.58 -3.15
C THR A 649 8.22 -3.28 -3.35
N THR A 650 9.51 -3.42 -3.65
CA THR A 650 10.46 -2.33 -3.85
C THR A 650 11.01 -2.38 -5.28
N PRO A 651 11.06 -1.24 -6.00
CA PRO A 651 11.53 -1.18 -7.38
C PRO A 651 13.05 -1.09 -7.53
N TRP A 652 13.77 -0.78 -6.46
CA TRP A 652 15.23 -0.74 -6.46
C TRP A 652 15.75 -2.17 -6.59
N THR A 653 16.65 -2.42 -7.54
CA THR A 653 17.21 -3.76 -7.77
C THR A 653 18.74 -3.72 -7.82
N THR A 654 19.35 -4.88 -8.04
CA THR A 654 20.80 -5.08 -8.09
C THR A 654 21.19 -5.67 -9.43
N ASN A 655 22.37 -5.34 -9.92
CA ASN A 655 22.98 -6.01 -11.07
C ASN A 655 23.38 -7.46 -10.74
N GLU A 656 23.95 -8.17 -11.71
CA GLU A 656 24.46 -9.54 -11.56
C GLU A 656 25.52 -9.71 -10.45
N ASN A 657 26.24 -8.64 -10.09
CA ASN A 657 27.24 -8.63 -9.02
C ASN A 657 26.63 -8.33 -7.64
N GLY A 658 25.30 -8.23 -7.53
CA GLY A 658 24.60 -7.89 -6.29
C GLY A 658 24.74 -6.41 -5.88
N GLN A 659 25.21 -5.54 -6.78
CA GLN A 659 25.39 -4.11 -6.53
C GLN A 659 24.16 -3.35 -6.99
N GLY A 660 23.68 -2.41 -6.19
CA GLY A 660 22.53 -1.58 -6.54
C GLY A 660 22.31 -0.43 -5.57
N PRO A 661 21.26 0.38 -5.79
CA PRO A 661 20.99 1.55 -4.97
C PRO A 661 20.68 1.17 -3.50
N ALA A 662 21.43 1.74 -2.57
CA ALA A 662 21.05 1.75 -1.15
C ALA A 662 20.06 2.90 -0.93
N TRP A 663 18.82 2.60 -0.53
CA TRP A 663 17.74 3.58 -0.45
C TRP A 663 17.23 3.73 0.99
N ALA A 664 16.99 4.96 1.42
CA ALA A 664 16.31 5.27 2.68
C ALA A 664 15.42 6.52 2.57
N ASN A 665 14.35 6.55 3.35
CA ASN A 665 13.48 7.70 3.57
C ASN A 665 13.46 8.01 5.07
N SER A 666 13.88 9.21 5.45
CA SER A 666 13.79 9.72 6.82
C SER A 666 12.42 10.35 7.02
N LEU A 667 12.30 11.67 6.88
CA LEU A 667 11.04 12.40 6.99
C LEU A 667 10.79 13.26 5.74
N PHE A 668 9.79 14.15 5.81
CA PHE A 668 9.47 15.04 4.70
C PHE A 668 10.37 16.27 4.71
N GLU A 669 10.65 16.79 5.89
CA GLU A 669 11.29 18.08 6.17
C GLU A 669 12.82 18.02 6.26
N ASP A 670 13.43 16.85 6.41
CA ASP A 670 14.85 16.71 6.79
C ASP A 670 15.72 16.06 5.69
N ASN A 671 15.18 15.89 4.48
CA ASN A 671 15.82 15.03 3.48
C ASN A 671 17.18 15.58 3.01
N ALA A 672 17.37 16.90 3.01
CA ALA A 672 18.64 17.52 2.65
C ALA A 672 19.72 17.19 3.70
N GLU A 673 19.39 17.38 4.98
CA GLU A 673 20.25 17.10 6.13
C GLU A 673 20.52 15.61 6.28
N PHE A 674 19.53 14.77 6.01
CA PHE A 674 19.67 13.32 6.00
C PHE A 674 20.68 12.86 4.95
N GLY A 675 20.56 13.36 3.72
CA GLY A 675 21.53 13.11 2.65
C GLY A 675 22.91 13.69 2.95
N LEU A 676 23.00 14.87 3.55
CA LEU A 676 24.26 15.43 4.04
C LEU A 676 24.91 14.52 5.08
N GLY A 677 24.14 13.98 6.03
CA GLY A 677 24.60 13.01 7.01
C GLY A 677 25.18 11.75 6.35
N MET A 678 24.50 11.21 5.32
CA MET A 678 25.02 10.10 4.52
C MET A 678 26.34 10.46 3.85
N ARG A 679 26.45 11.65 3.24
CA ARG A 679 27.69 12.10 2.60
C ARG A 679 28.84 12.20 3.59
N LEU A 680 28.62 12.82 4.75
CA LEU A 680 29.62 12.93 5.81
C LEU A 680 30.06 11.55 6.31
N ALA A 681 29.13 10.61 6.46
CA ALA A 681 29.44 9.24 6.85
C ALA A 681 30.30 8.52 5.80
N VAL A 682 29.97 8.63 4.51
CA VAL A 682 30.76 8.06 3.41
C VAL A 682 32.18 8.63 3.39
N ASP A 683 32.32 9.95 3.56
CA ASP A 683 33.63 10.61 3.63
C ASP A 683 34.46 10.12 4.81
N GLN A 684 33.84 10.03 5.99
CA GLN A 684 34.51 9.57 7.19
C GLN A 684 34.93 8.10 7.08
N GLN A 685 34.08 7.24 6.50
CA GLN A 685 34.41 5.84 6.23
C GLN A 685 35.59 5.73 5.26
N ARG A 686 35.62 6.52 4.18
CA ARG A 686 36.72 6.52 3.22
C ARG A 686 38.03 7.01 3.84
N GLN A 687 37.98 8.08 4.64
CA GLN A 687 39.15 8.58 5.37
C GLN A 687 39.67 7.51 6.33
N PHE A 688 38.78 6.88 7.08
CA PHE A 688 39.12 5.83 8.03
C PHE A 688 39.77 4.63 7.31
N ALA A 689 39.14 4.11 6.25
CA ALA A 689 39.68 3.03 5.45
C ALA A 689 41.05 3.38 4.86
N THR A 690 41.26 4.61 4.39
CA THR A 690 42.54 5.08 3.86
C THR A 690 43.65 5.07 4.93
N VAL A 691 43.35 5.54 6.15
CA VAL A 691 44.32 5.54 7.26
C VAL A 691 44.65 4.11 7.68
N ALA A 692 43.65 3.25 7.86
CA ALA A 692 43.83 1.85 8.22
C ALA A 692 44.65 1.11 7.15
N LEU A 693 44.34 1.33 5.87
CA LEU A 693 45.08 0.72 4.75
C LEU A 693 46.56 1.13 4.75
N ARG A 694 46.87 2.40 5.03
CA ARG A 694 48.27 2.87 5.17
C ARG A 694 49.00 2.21 6.33
N GLN A 695 48.34 2.04 7.48
CA GLN A 695 48.93 1.39 8.65
C GLN A 695 49.25 -0.09 8.39
N MET A 696 48.43 -0.74 7.56
CA MET A 696 48.57 -2.15 7.20
C MET A 696 49.41 -2.39 5.93
N ALA A 697 50.08 -1.37 5.40
CA ALA A 697 50.83 -1.47 4.14
C ALA A 697 51.94 -2.55 4.17
N GLY A 698 52.53 -2.82 5.33
CA GLY A 698 53.55 -3.87 5.48
C GLY A 698 52.98 -5.28 5.31
N GLU A 699 51.72 -5.49 5.67
CA GLU A 699 51.03 -6.80 5.62
C GLU A 699 50.29 -6.99 4.29
N LEU A 700 49.74 -5.92 3.74
CA LEU A 700 48.88 -5.96 2.55
C LEU A 700 49.65 -5.71 1.23
N GLY A 701 50.90 -5.28 1.32
CA GLY A 701 51.75 -4.90 0.19
C GLY A 701 51.68 -3.40 -0.12
N ALA A 702 52.79 -2.69 0.10
CA ALA A 702 52.85 -1.23 0.01
C ALA A 702 52.46 -0.69 -1.38
N ASP A 703 52.84 -1.39 -2.46
CA ASP A 703 52.52 -0.97 -3.83
C ASP A 703 51.02 -1.07 -4.13
N LEU A 704 50.36 -2.15 -3.67
CA LEU A 704 48.91 -2.33 -3.83
C LEU A 704 48.15 -1.30 -3.01
N VAL A 705 48.57 -1.06 -1.76
CA VAL A 705 47.98 -0.01 -0.91
C VAL A 705 48.08 1.36 -1.57
N LYS A 706 49.25 1.71 -2.11
CA LYS A 706 49.44 2.98 -2.82
C LYS A 706 48.55 3.05 -4.06
N ALA A 707 48.47 1.97 -4.84
CA ALA A 707 47.64 1.90 -6.04
C ALA A 707 46.15 2.06 -5.74
N VAL A 708 45.66 1.56 -4.60
CA VAL A 708 44.26 1.73 -4.15
C VAL A 708 43.97 3.18 -3.74
N ILE A 709 44.90 3.82 -3.03
CA ILE A 709 44.70 5.17 -2.48
C ILE A 709 44.75 6.24 -3.57
N ASP A 710 45.70 6.11 -4.50
CA ASP A 710 45.98 7.11 -5.53
C ASP A 710 45.13 6.91 -6.81
N ALA A 711 44.22 5.92 -6.82
CA ALA A 711 43.42 5.56 -7.98
C ALA A 711 42.39 6.64 -8.38
N PRO A 712 42.40 7.12 -9.64
CA PRO A 712 41.29 7.90 -10.18
C PRO A 712 40.05 7.02 -10.34
N GLN A 713 38.86 7.64 -10.34
CA GLN A 713 37.54 6.96 -10.43
C GLN A 713 36.54 7.82 -11.23
N ASP A 714 37.01 8.49 -12.28
CA ASP A 714 36.23 9.46 -13.07
C ASP A 714 35.38 8.81 -14.16
N ASN A 715 35.61 7.53 -14.45
CA ASN A 715 34.88 6.76 -15.46
C ASN A 715 34.69 5.28 -15.07
N GLU A 716 33.87 4.55 -15.84
CA GLU A 716 33.52 3.14 -15.60
C GLU A 716 34.74 2.22 -15.50
N GLU A 717 35.72 2.36 -16.40
CA GLU A 717 36.92 1.53 -16.41
C GLU A 717 37.74 1.72 -15.13
N GLN A 718 37.93 2.97 -14.71
CA GLN A 718 38.67 3.32 -13.50
C GLN A 718 37.97 2.81 -12.23
N VAL A 719 36.64 2.91 -12.16
CA VAL A 719 35.85 2.35 -11.05
C VAL A 719 35.97 0.83 -10.99
N ASN A 720 35.91 0.14 -12.14
CA ASN A 720 36.07 -1.31 -12.19
C ASN A 720 37.48 -1.74 -11.76
N GLN A 721 38.52 -1.07 -12.23
CA GLN A 721 39.89 -1.31 -11.76
C GLN A 721 40.03 -1.07 -10.25
N GLN A 722 39.35 -0.06 -9.70
CA GLN A 722 39.36 0.16 -8.25
C GLN A 722 38.68 -0.97 -7.48
N ARG A 723 37.54 -1.49 -7.97
CA ARG A 723 36.87 -2.66 -7.39
C ARG A 723 37.77 -3.90 -7.39
N GLU A 724 38.51 -4.13 -8.48
CA GLU A 724 39.49 -5.21 -8.55
C GLU A 724 40.58 -5.07 -7.50
N ARG A 725 41.16 -3.86 -7.34
CA ARG A 725 42.17 -3.59 -6.31
C ARG A 725 41.62 -3.79 -4.89
N VAL A 726 40.39 -3.34 -4.63
CA VAL A 726 39.70 -3.57 -3.34
C VAL A 726 39.48 -5.06 -3.09
N CYS A 727 39.11 -5.83 -4.12
CA CYS A 727 38.98 -7.29 -4.03
C CYS A 727 40.32 -7.96 -3.69
N GLN A 728 41.41 -7.54 -4.32
CA GLN A 728 42.77 -8.03 -3.99
C GLN A 728 43.14 -7.77 -2.53
N ILE A 729 42.88 -6.57 -2.01
CA ILE A 729 43.10 -6.27 -0.59
C ILE A 729 42.21 -7.18 0.30
N ARG A 730 40.95 -7.41 -0.07
CA ARG A 730 40.04 -8.29 0.68
C ARG A 730 40.58 -9.73 0.74
N GLU A 731 41.14 -10.24 -0.35
CA GLU A 731 41.79 -11.56 -0.35
C GLU A 731 43.01 -11.61 0.57
N HIS A 732 43.84 -10.55 0.62
CA HIS A 732 44.95 -10.46 1.57
C HIS A 732 44.46 -10.40 3.02
N LEU A 733 43.39 -9.64 3.29
CA LEU A 733 42.81 -9.50 4.63
C LEU A 733 42.28 -10.82 5.21
N LYS A 734 41.85 -11.78 4.38
CA LYS A 734 41.44 -13.11 4.88
C LYS A 734 42.55 -13.85 5.64
N GLN A 735 43.81 -13.54 5.35
CA GLN A 735 44.98 -14.14 5.99
C GLN A 735 45.42 -13.38 7.27
N VAL A 736 44.80 -12.23 7.57
CA VAL A 736 45.16 -11.37 8.70
C VAL A 736 44.03 -11.38 9.72
N THR A 737 44.32 -11.77 10.97
CA THR A 737 43.32 -11.95 12.03
C THR A 737 43.29 -10.84 13.07
N THR A 738 44.03 -9.75 12.84
CA THR A 738 44.11 -8.62 13.76
C THR A 738 42.79 -7.84 13.84
N ALA A 739 42.59 -7.09 14.93
CA ALA A 739 41.40 -6.27 15.09
C ALA A 739 41.35 -5.15 14.04
N GLU A 740 42.51 -4.62 13.68
CA GLU A 740 42.73 -3.63 12.64
C GLU A 740 42.30 -4.16 11.26
N ALA A 741 42.63 -5.42 10.94
CA ALA A 741 42.18 -6.07 9.71
C ALA A 741 40.66 -6.15 9.62
N ARG A 742 39.99 -6.54 10.72
CA ARG A 742 38.52 -6.64 10.78
C ARG A 742 37.84 -5.28 10.69
N LEU A 743 38.47 -4.24 11.24
CA LEU A 743 37.97 -2.88 11.18
C LEU A 743 38.16 -2.25 9.79
N LEU A 744 39.25 -2.56 9.10
CA LEU A 744 39.42 -2.20 7.68
C LEU A 744 38.42 -2.95 6.80
N GLU A 745 38.23 -4.26 7.03
CA GLU A 745 37.29 -5.10 6.27
C GLU A 745 35.86 -4.55 6.28
N SER A 746 35.40 -3.98 7.41
CA SER A 746 34.06 -3.40 7.52
C SER A 746 33.87 -2.05 6.80
N THR A 747 34.96 -1.39 6.38
CA THR A 747 34.93 -0.06 5.76
C THR A 747 35.58 0.00 4.38
N ILE A 748 36.21 -1.09 3.92
CA ILE A 748 36.99 -1.11 2.68
C ILE A 748 36.20 -0.74 1.43
N ASP A 749 34.90 -1.06 1.40
CA ASP A 749 34.02 -0.70 0.28
C ASP A 749 33.81 0.81 0.13
N ALA A 750 34.16 1.62 1.14
CA ALA A 750 34.14 3.08 1.03
C ALA A 750 35.29 3.64 0.18
N LEU A 751 36.27 2.80 -0.21
CA LEU A 751 37.35 3.18 -1.13
C LEU A 751 36.89 3.21 -2.61
N VAL A 752 35.74 2.58 -2.91
CA VAL A 752 35.03 2.76 -4.18
C VAL A 752 34.10 3.97 -4.03
N ASP A 753 34.16 4.91 -4.98
CA ASP A 753 33.43 6.17 -4.87
C ASP A 753 31.90 5.98 -4.94
N ARG A 754 31.19 6.43 -3.91
CA ARG A 754 29.72 6.34 -3.82
C ARG A 754 29.08 7.65 -4.27
N SER A 755 27.99 7.53 -5.04
CA SER A 755 27.20 8.68 -5.48
C SER A 755 26.02 8.89 -4.52
N VAL A 756 26.07 9.93 -3.69
CA VAL A 756 24.98 10.28 -2.78
C VAL A 756 23.99 11.20 -3.49
N TRP A 757 22.73 10.79 -3.58
CA TRP A 757 21.65 11.54 -4.21
C TRP A 757 20.53 11.84 -3.23
N ILE A 758 20.07 13.09 -3.27
CA ILE A 758 18.97 13.59 -2.45
C ILE A 758 17.78 13.79 -3.37
N ILE A 759 16.78 12.93 -3.25
CA ILE A 759 15.63 12.84 -4.16
C ILE A 759 14.38 13.32 -3.42
N GLY A 760 13.63 14.24 -4.02
CA GLY A 760 12.33 14.64 -3.50
C GLY A 760 11.56 15.49 -4.50
N GLY A 761 10.27 15.69 -4.22
CA GLY A 761 9.38 16.54 -5.02
C GLY A 761 9.54 18.02 -4.73
N ASP A 762 8.81 18.85 -5.48
CA ASP A 762 8.79 20.30 -5.33
C ASP A 762 8.30 20.76 -3.96
N GLY A 763 7.26 20.14 -3.40
CA GLY A 763 6.77 20.51 -2.06
C GLY A 763 7.76 20.26 -0.92
N TRP A 764 8.71 19.34 -1.09
CA TRP A 764 9.85 19.25 -0.17
C TRP A 764 10.79 20.43 -0.40
N ALA A 765 11.33 20.55 -1.63
CA ALA A 765 12.42 21.46 -1.94
C ALA A 765 12.09 22.97 -1.89
N TYR A 766 10.81 23.33 -2.03
CA TYR A 766 10.37 24.72 -2.07
C TYR A 766 9.64 25.18 -0.81
N ASP A 767 9.15 24.25 0.02
CA ASP A 767 8.30 24.57 1.17
C ASP A 767 8.85 24.07 2.51
N ILE A 768 8.81 22.74 2.76
CA ILE A 768 8.97 22.20 4.14
C ILE A 768 10.41 21.85 4.53
N GLY A 769 11.28 21.51 3.58
CA GLY A 769 12.67 21.09 3.83
C GLY A 769 13.64 21.72 2.86
#